data_AF-A0A2T1LRA2-F1
#
_entry.id   AF-A0A2T1LRA2-F1
#
_cell.length_a   1.000
_cell.length_b   1.000
_cell.length_c   1.000
_cell.angle_alpha   90.00
_cell.angle_beta   90.00
_cell.angle_gamma   90.00
#
_symmetry.space_group_name_H-M   'P 1'
#
loop_
_entity.id
_entity.type
_entity.pdbx_description
1 polymer ?
#
loop_
_entity_poly.entity_id
_entity_poly.type
_entity_poly.pdbx_seq_one_letter_code
_entity_poly.pdbx_strand_id
1 'polypeptide(L)'
;MLKPQNKTTWKEKKYSVSLLSILLTLFSSNFLPKPVLALGTPVGVVRSAENTKQWSTITERLQAVGVSYCILETRNWQQEEDLKNFKVLFLPNVENINGSQAIALQKWMSRGGQVIVTGPTGNLSQSEIKTQLKTLFGAYWGFANSSAATLKLNEQGKSNFSNQPSLSNTFIGGVIIPTGVNSQTLAIWMSKGKPPAVVGTNKATYLGWRWGIDGVSPLSLDSAWLKVALSRHGVKPDSNSMLQAVPCQVNSNIAQNRKPPVATTTRPQTQNKKPPVTTTRPQTPLSDVPLTSPVVSSEPIQEARVIEPVEREWLTAQQITEMSQELSSLIARYESTLLAANASNSNLDLSPQKIIETSKRTNTEVSTVRVAHRSSLIVQQAKENLENFQQLIQAKEYEQARELWLKARRSLWDNYPTERQFAQSEIRAMWLDRGTIVQAKSEEDLAKVFDRMANAGVNVVFFETINASYPIYPSAIAPEQNPLTQGWDPLKAAVKLAHERGMEIHAWAWIFAAANQRHNEVMGQPKNYLGPVLSRHPDWVITNKQGEPFDYGKEYKKAFYDPANPEVQEYLLSLLEEIATNYDVDGVQFDYIRYPFQAPQANETFGYGLSSRWLFKQETGVDPIDIYPKHPLWNSWTSFRAQQVTNFVAIASTRLKQIKPNLLISAAVFPMAQQERMYRLQQNWEEWGKRGWVDLICLMTYALDTGNLEERTQLLYEPMAAGASLIIPGIRLLKVPDSVTIDQMQLLRNMPTSGFALFAAENLTPNLQSILNRTQGVISSNNKEPLPYRQPFQTAALRFQGLQKEWSFLMVNNQLAMNEGTMKNWGQQVDYLAESFNKLAQNPTPANLAHTQNTLKKFRTSFSLWMSEHKQKNAYQVQVWQNRLDTIDRLLVYGDRLTFNNNTQNYRKFSPNVH
;
A
#
# COMPACT_ATOMS: atom_id res chain seq x y z
N MET A 1 16.82 81.00 15.00
CA MET A 1 16.33 82.05 15.93
C MET A 1 14.95 81.66 16.47
N LEU A 2 14.62 82.12 17.68
CA LEU A 2 13.27 82.41 18.23
C LEU A 2 12.12 81.36 18.11
N LYS A 3 11.85 80.73 19.26
CA LYS A 3 10.50 80.52 19.89
C LYS A 3 10.07 81.83 20.61
N PRO A 4 8.96 81.93 21.40
CA PRO A 4 7.86 80.99 21.71
C PRO A 4 6.44 81.57 21.42
N GLN A 5 5.32 80.85 21.60
CA GLN A 5 4.40 80.81 22.79
C GLN A 5 3.05 80.17 22.32
N ASN A 6 2.02 79.75 23.08
CA ASN A 6 1.74 79.43 24.50
C ASN A 6 0.43 78.55 24.54
N LYS A 7 -0.34 78.42 25.64
CA LYS A 7 -0.12 77.53 26.82
C LYS A 7 -1.41 77.47 27.70
N THR A 8 -1.85 76.27 28.10
CA THR A 8 -2.68 75.92 29.30
C THR A 8 -4.12 76.44 29.55
N THR A 9 -5.11 75.53 29.38
CA THR A 9 -6.09 74.99 30.39
C THR A 9 -6.83 75.87 31.42
N TRP A 10 -8.11 75.53 31.69
CA TRP A 10 -8.78 75.66 33.00
C TRP A 10 -9.76 74.50 33.33
N LYS A 11 -10.09 74.33 34.62
CA LYS A 11 -11.15 73.45 35.19
C LYS A 11 -12.35 74.33 35.67
N GLU A 12 -13.35 74.00 36.50
CA GLU A 12 -13.50 73.03 37.62
C GLU A 12 -14.93 73.05 38.25
N LYS A 13 -15.17 72.24 39.31
CA LYS A 13 -16.13 72.40 40.46
C LYS A 13 -17.63 72.02 40.28
N LYS A 14 -18.40 71.65 41.34
CA LYS A 14 -18.15 70.79 42.55
C LYS A 14 -19.45 70.57 43.40
N TYR A 15 -19.54 69.41 44.08
CA TYR A 15 -20.30 69.06 45.33
C TYR A 15 -21.84 69.11 45.50
N SER A 16 -22.42 67.90 45.66
CA SER A 16 -23.31 67.35 46.73
C SER A 16 -24.01 68.20 47.82
N VAL A 17 -25.22 67.74 48.24
CA VAL A 17 -25.67 67.53 49.66
C VAL A 17 -26.85 66.51 49.72
N SER A 18 -27.26 66.03 50.91
CA SER A 18 -28.10 64.84 51.21
C SER A 18 -29.57 65.12 51.60
N LEU A 19 -30.46 64.11 51.51
CA LEU A 19 -31.66 63.94 52.38
C LEU A 19 -32.23 62.50 52.35
N LEU A 20 -33.03 62.10 53.37
CA LEU A 20 -33.44 60.71 53.65
C LEU A 20 -34.79 60.58 54.40
N SER A 21 -35.76 59.80 53.86
CA SER A 21 -36.98 59.19 54.49
C SER A 21 -37.81 58.52 53.36
N ILE A 22 -38.18 57.23 53.29
CA ILE A 22 -38.93 56.27 54.16
C ILE A 22 -40.48 56.26 53.88
N LEU A 23 -41.08 55.05 53.86
CA LEU A 23 -42.50 54.66 53.59
C LEU A 23 -42.99 54.69 52.11
N LEU A 24 -43.79 53.73 51.59
CA LEU A 24 -44.05 52.33 51.96
C LEU A 24 -44.73 51.56 50.78
N THR A 25 -44.61 50.22 50.71
CA THR A 25 -45.53 49.22 50.05
C THR A 25 -46.26 49.57 48.73
N LEU A 26 -46.19 48.80 47.64
CA LEU A 26 -46.45 47.34 47.53
C LEU A 26 -46.06 46.79 46.11
N PHE A 27 -46.09 45.46 45.94
CA PHE A 27 -45.91 44.66 44.70
C PHE A 27 -44.60 44.80 43.90
N SER A 28 -43.77 43.76 44.00
CA SER A 28 -42.47 43.63 43.34
C SER A 28 -42.38 42.37 42.47
N SER A 29 -42.31 42.50 41.13
CA SER A 29 -41.81 41.43 40.24
C SER A 29 -41.53 41.89 38.80
N ASN A 30 -40.68 42.90 38.59
CA ASN A 30 -40.14 43.25 37.26
C ASN A 30 -38.70 42.72 37.13
N PHE A 31 -38.54 41.49 36.63
CA PHE A 31 -37.24 40.94 36.24
C PHE A 31 -36.98 41.20 34.75
N LEU A 32 -36.41 42.36 34.44
CA LEU A 32 -35.71 42.54 33.16
C LEU A 32 -34.47 41.63 33.17
N PRO A 33 -34.30 40.74 32.17
CA PRO A 33 -33.13 39.87 32.12
C PRO A 33 -31.87 40.71 31.84
N LYS A 34 -30.84 40.55 32.68
CA LYS A 34 -29.50 41.09 32.41
C LYS A 34 -28.93 40.45 31.14
N PRO A 35 -28.09 41.14 30.36
CA PRO A 35 -27.41 40.53 29.22
C PRO A 35 -26.60 39.33 29.69
N VAL A 36 -26.90 38.15 29.13
CA VAL A 36 -26.20 36.90 29.45
C VAL A 36 -24.75 37.00 28.94
N LEU A 37 -23.80 36.68 29.82
CA LEU A 37 -22.39 36.52 29.43
C LEU A 37 -22.31 35.49 28.29
N ALA A 38 -21.80 35.92 27.13
CA ALA A 38 -21.74 35.07 25.95
C ALA A 38 -20.78 33.89 26.19
N LEU A 39 -21.32 32.72 26.52
CA LEU A 39 -20.55 31.48 26.50
C LEU A 39 -19.98 31.27 25.09
N GLY A 40 -18.70 30.91 25.02
CA GLY A 40 -18.02 30.67 23.77
C GLY A 40 -18.71 29.57 22.96
N THR A 41 -18.96 29.86 21.68
CA THR A 41 -19.55 28.90 20.73
C THR A 41 -18.71 27.61 20.74
N PRO A 42 -19.31 26.42 20.98
CA PRO A 42 -18.55 25.18 21.07
C PRO A 42 -17.90 24.82 19.72
N VAL A 43 -16.80 24.08 19.79
CA VAL A 43 -16.18 23.46 18.60
C VAL A 43 -17.07 22.30 18.14
N GLY A 44 -17.49 22.30 16.89
CA GLY A 44 -18.12 21.12 16.30
C GLY A 44 -17.03 20.09 15.97
N VAL A 45 -17.10 18.87 16.51
CA VAL A 45 -16.17 17.79 16.17
C VAL A 45 -16.89 16.74 15.35
N VAL A 46 -16.39 16.49 14.14
CA VAL A 46 -17.05 15.60 13.18
C VAL A 46 -16.74 14.14 13.50
N ARG A 47 -17.78 13.35 13.81
CA ARG A 47 -17.71 11.89 13.90
C ARG A 47 -18.15 11.25 12.59
N SER A 48 -17.27 10.43 12.03
CA SER A 48 -17.44 9.75 10.75
C SER A 48 -17.18 8.24 10.87
N ALA A 49 -17.48 7.47 9.83
CA ALA A 49 -17.25 6.02 9.84
C ALA A 49 -15.76 5.67 10.03
N GLU A 50 -14.87 6.50 9.46
CA GLU A 50 -13.42 6.34 9.43
C GLU A 50 -12.74 6.64 10.78
N ASN A 51 -13.39 7.43 11.66
CA ASN A 51 -12.85 7.81 12.97
C ASN A 51 -13.61 7.21 14.17
N THR A 52 -14.76 6.55 13.94
CA THR A 52 -15.60 5.97 15.00
C THR A 52 -14.88 4.91 15.84
N LYS A 53 -13.97 4.11 15.24
CA LYS A 53 -13.19 3.09 15.98
C LYS A 53 -12.18 3.70 16.97
N GLN A 54 -11.80 4.96 16.78
CA GLN A 54 -10.83 5.70 17.60
C GLN A 54 -11.51 6.80 18.42
N TRP A 55 -12.84 6.73 18.58
CA TRP A 55 -13.58 7.82 19.22
C TRP A 55 -13.28 7.98 20.71
N SER A 56 -12.89 6.91 21.41
CA SER A 56 -12.41 6.95 22.80
C SER A 56 -11.12 7.75 22.92
N THR A 57 -10.11 7.42 22.11
CA THR A 57 -8.78 8.04 22.11
C THR A 57 -8.79 9.48 21.56
N ILE A 58 -9.73 9.78 20.66
CA ILE A 58 -10.11 11.15 20.26
C ILE A 58 -10.73 11.92 21.44
N THR A 59 -11.69 11.33 22.15
CA THR A 59 -12.40 11.96 23.29
C THR A 59 -11.43 12.30 24.43
N GLU A 60 -10.51 11.40 24.76
CA GLU A 60 -9.48 11.59 25.78
C GLU A 60 -8.58 12.79 25.48
N ARG A 61 -8.11 12.92 24.21
CA ARG A 61 -7.31 14.07 23.77
C ARG A 61 -8.12 15.36 23.75
N LEU A 62 -9.40 15.34 23.38
CA LEU A 62 -10.27 16.52 23.46
C LEU A 62 -10.48 16.99 24.92
N GLN A 63 -10.56 16.05 25.87
CA GLN A 63 -10.60 16.35 27.30
C GLN A 63 -9.27 16.94 27.80
N ALA A 64 -8.13 16.38 27.39
CA ALA A 64 -6.79 16.94 27.68
C ALA A 64 -6.54 18.32 27.02
N VAL A 65 -7.31 18.65 25.97
CA VAL A 65 -7.33 19.98 25.37
C VAL A 65 -8.09 21.01 26.23
N GLY A 66 -9.12 20.60 26.96
CA GLY A 66 -9.93 21.52 27.79
C GLY A 66 -10.76 22.49 26.95
N VAL A 67 -11.37 22.02 25.85
CA VAL A 67 -12.21 22.85 24.98
C VAL A 67 -13.67 22.41 25.07
N SER A 68 -14.59 23.39 25.08
CA SER A 68 -16.02 23.12 24.92
C SER A 68 -16.31 22.66 23.49
N TYR A 69 -16.83 21.45 23.34
CA TYR A 69 -17.11 20.85 22.04
C TYR A 69 -18.41 20.05 22.06
N CYS A 70 -18.99 19.82 20.87
CA CYS A 70 -20.08 18.87 20.70
C CYS A 70 -19.84 17.94 19.51
N ILE A 71 -20.47 16.77 19.54
CA ILE A 71 -20.32 15.74 18.50
C ILE A 71 -21.30 16.00 17.35
N LEU A 72 -20.77 16.20 16.15
CA LEU A 72 -21.52 16.32 14.90
C LEU A 72 -21.31 15.05 14.06
N GLU A 73 -22.32 14.19 13.96
CA GLU A 73 -22.24 13.05 13.02
C GLU A 73 -22.14 13.57 11.58
N THR A 74 -21.30 12.97 10.73
CA THR A 74 -21.16 13.34 9.30
C THR A 74 -22.50 13.38 8.56
N ARG A 75 -23.47 12.53 8.93
CA ARG A 75 -24.83 12.54 8.36
C ARG A 75 -25.69 13.76 8.77
N ASN A 76 -25.40 14.40 9.91
CA ASN A 76 -26.18 15.50 10.48
C ASN A 76 -25.79 16.88 9.91
N TRP A 77 -24.94 16.91 8.88
CA TRP A 77 -24.50 18.11 8.19
C TRP A 77 -24.53 17.86 6.68
N GLN A 78 -25.39 18.58 5.97
CA GLN A 78 -25.57 18.54 4.52
C GLN A 78 -25.84 19.95 3.91
N GLN A 79 -26.18 20.94 4.74
CA GLN A 79 -26.46 22.33 4.35
C GLN A 79 -25.71 23.32 5.27
N GLU A 80 -25.68 24.60 4.90
CA GLU A 80 -24.95 25.63 5.65
C GLU A 80 -25.57 25.88 7.04
N GLU A 81 -26.90 25.77 7.12
CA GLU A 81 -27.72 25.98 8.31
C GLU A 81 -27.43 24.99 9.44
N ASP A 82 -26.83 23.84 9.12
CA ASP A 82 -26.40 22.83 10.10
C ASP A 82 -25.09 23.25 10.80
N LEU A 83 -24.25 24.07 10.14
CA LEU A 83 -22.98 24.55 10.67
C LEU A 83 -23.05 25.93 11.33
N LYS A 84 -24.15 26.69 11.15
CA LYS A 84 -24.30 28.07 11.65
C LYS A 84 -24.04 28.23 13.16
N ASN A 85 -24.20 27.15 13.93
CA ASN A 85 -23.97 27.11 15.37
C ASN A 85 -22.49 26.88 15.75
N PHE A 86 -21.56 26.86 14.78
CA PHE A 86 -20.12 26.67 15.01
C PHE A 86 -19.31 27.82 14.41
N LYS A 87 -18.32 28.30 15.17
CA LYS A 87 -17.23 29.15 14.64
C LYS A 87 -16.09 28.31 14.09
N VAL A 88 -15.77 27.20 14.77
CA VAL A 88 -14.68 26.28 14.41
C VAL A 88 -15.22 24.86 14.29
N LEU A 89 -14.83 24.17 13.21
CA LEU A 89 -15.19 22.78 12.93
C LEU A 89 -13.90 21.93 12.87
N PHE A 90 -13.86 20.83 13.61
CA PHE A 90 -12.71 19.92 13.68
C PHE A 90 -13.05 18.58 13.01
N LEU A 91 -12.25 18.19 12.01
CA LEU A 91 -12.40 16.96 11.24
C LEU A 91 -11.21 16.02 11.55
N PRO A 92 -11.29 15.23 12.64
CA PRO A 92 -10.28 14.22 12.92
C PRO A 92 -10.41 13.06 11.93
N ASN A 93 -9.56 13.01 10.91
CA ASN A 93 -9.42 11.90 9.95
C ASN A 93 -10.69 11.61 9.10
N VAL A 94 -11.43 12.64 8.69
CA VAL A 94 -12.69 12.48 7.93
C VAL A 94 -12.37 12.29 6.44
N GLU A 95 -12.07 11.05 6.04
CA GLU A 95 -11.55 10.78 4.69
C GLU A 95 -12.60 10.96 3.59
N ASN A 96 -13.89 10.73 3.86
CA ASN A 96 -14.97 10.93 2.90
C ASN A 96 -15.85 12.14 3.26
N ILE A 97 -15.96 13.07 2.32
CA ILE A 97 -16.87 14.22 2.34
C ILE A 97 -17.63 14.25 1.01
N ASN A 98 -18.96 14.33 1.06
CA ASN A 98 -19.83 14.34 -0.12
C ASN A 98 -20.03 15.76 -0.71
N GLY A 99 -20.74 15.86 -1.85
CA GLY A 99 -20.96 17.13 -2.52
C GLY A 99 -21.78 18.15 -1.71
N SER A 100 -22.85 17.72 -1.03
CA SER A 100 -23.68 18.58 -0.17
C SER A 100 -22.86 19.15 1.00
N GLN A 101 -22.09 18.32 1.68
CA GLN A 101 -21.18 18.71 2.76
C GLN A 101 -20.10 19.70 2.27
N ALA A 102 -19.48 19.45 1.11
CA ALA A 102 -18.44 20.35 0.60
C ALA A 102 -19.00 21.72 0.16
N ILE A 103 -20.20 21.76 -0.43
CA ILE A 103 -20.93 23.01 -0.71
C ILE A 103 -21.29 23.74 0.59
N ALA A 104 -21.80 23.02 1.60
CA ALA A 104 -22.11 23.58 2.91
C ALA A 104 -20.86 24.12 3.63
N LEU A 105 -19.73 23.40 3.54
CA LEU A 105 -18.42 23.82 4.04
C LEU A 105 -17.99 25.13 3.38
N GLN A 106 -18.05 25.20 2.05
CA GLN A 106 -17.67 26.38 1.28
C GLN A 106 -18.51 27.61 1.67
N LYS A 107 -19.83 27.45 1.78
CA LYS A 107 -20.72 28.55 2.17
C LYS A 107 -20.42 29.03 3.60
N TRP A 108 -20.40 28.12 4.57
CA TRP A 108 -20.12 28.46 5.98
C TRP A 108 -18.72 29.07 6.17
N MET A 109 -17.69 28.52 5.51
CA MET A 109 -16.34 29.11 5.50
C MET A 109 -16.33 30.49 4.81
N SER A 110 -17.16 30.73 3.80
CA SER A 110 -17.26 32.06 3.18
C SER A 110 -17.70 33.12 4.20
N ARG A 111 -18.72 32.81 5.03
CA ARG A 111 -19.23 33.68 6.10
C ARG A 111 -18.34 33.76 7.35
N GLY A 112 -17.17 33.14 7.35
CA GLY A 112 -16.16 33.26 8.41
C GLY A 112 -15.95 32.02 9.28
N GLY A 113 -16.61 30.90 8.98
CA GLY A 113 -16.28 29.61 9.59
C GLY A 113 -14.83 29.20 9.35
N GLN A 114 -14.20 28.56 10.33
CA GLN A 114 -12.79 28.14 10.29
C GLN A 114 -12.64 26.64 10.58
N VAL A 115 -11.79 25.94 9.84
CA VAL A 115 -11.73 24.47 9.86
C VAL A 115 -10.36 23.94 10.29
N ILE A 116 -10.35 22.94 11.16
CA ILE A 116 -9.15 22.19 11.55
C ILE A 116 -9.31 20.77 11.01
N VAL A 117 -8.36 20.28 10.21
CA VAL A 117 -8.43 18.97 9.56
C VAL A 117 -7.17 18.15 9.82
N THR A 118 -7.31 16.82 9.92
CA THR A 118 -6.18 15.93 10.22
C THR A 118 -6.18 14.68 9.35
N GLY A 119 -5.02 14.04 9.22
CA GLY A 119 -4.89 12.79 8.47
C GLY A 119 -5.27 12.97 6.99
N PRO A 120 -5.60 11.88 6.28
CA PRO A 120 -6.05 11.94 4.88
C PRO A 120 -7.50 12.46 4.71
N THR A 121 -7.86 13.58 5.37
CA THR A 121 -9.19 14.18 5.28
C THR A 121 -9.52 14.58 3.83
N GLY A 122 -10.68 14.13 3.34
CA GLY A 122 -11.14 14.29 1.95
C GLY A 122 -10.51 13.32 0.92
N ASN A 123 -9.63 12.39 1.31
CA ASN A 123 -8.92 11.53 0.35
C ASN A 123 -9.78 10.39 -0.26
N LEU A 124 -10.97 10.12 0.27
CA LEU A 124 -11.96 9.18 -0.28
C LEU A 124 -13.14 9.86 -0.99
N SER A 125 -13.20 11.20 -0.99
CA SER A 125 -14.19 11.98 -1.75
C SER A 125 -14.09 11.79 -3.27
N GLN A 126 -15.17 12.13 -3.99
CA GLN A 126 -15.20 12.26 -5.46
C GLN A 126 -14.19 13.32 -5.95
N SER A 127 -13.70 13.21 -7.20
CA SER A 127 -12.56 13.98 -7.71
C SER A 127 -12.79 15.50 -7.79
N GLU A 128 -14.02 15.89 -8.11
CA GLU A 128 -14.51 17.27 -8.13
C GLU A 128 -14.46 17.84 -6.69
N ILE A 129 -14.98 17.07 -5.74
CA ILE A 129 -15.04 17.41 -4.33
C ILE A 129 -13.64 17.46 -3.70
N LYS A 130 -12.76 16.51 -4.03
CA LYS A 130 -11.32 16.58 -3.69
C LYS A 130 -10.70 17.91 -4.11
N THR A 131 -11.07 18.43 -5.28
CA THR A 131 -10.54 19.69 -5.80
C THR A 131 -11.14 20.90 -5.10
N GLN A 132 -12.43 20.89 -4.78
CA GLN A 132 -13.07 21.89 -3.92
C GLN A 132 -12.42 21.93 -2.52
N LEU A 133 -12.17 20.77 -1.91
CA LEU A 133 -11.57 20.64 -0.58
C LEU A 133 -10.11 21.14 -0.53
N LYS A 134 -9.29 20.88 -1.55
CA LYS A 134 -7.95 21.48 -1.70
C LYS A 134 -8.02 23.00 -1.55
N THR A 135 -8.92 23.64 -2.30
CA THR A 135 -9.11 25.10 -2.28
C THR A 135 -9.60 25.61 -0.92
N LEU A 136 -10.52 24.88 -0.27
CA LEU A 136 -11.05 25.27 1.06
C LEU A 136 -10.01 25.15 2.17
N PHE A 137 -9.21 24.09 2.17
CA PHE A 137 -8.19 23.84 3.20
C PHE A 137 -6.86 24.55 2.90
N GLY A 138 -6.65 25.02 1.67
CA GLY A 138 -5.35 25.50 1.17
C GLY A 138 -4.30 24.41 1.01
N ALA A 139 -4.67 23.14 1.21
CA ALA A 139 -3.78 22.00 1.16
C ALA A 139 -4.53 20.66 1.04
N TYR A 140 -3.79 19.59 0.74
CA TYR A 140 -4.28 18.21 0.83
C TYR A 140 -3.21 17.26 1.36
N TRP A 141 -3.64 16.10 1.85
CA TRP A 141 -2.77 14.98 2.14
C TRP A 141 -2.15 14.43 0.84
N GLY A 142 -0.85 14.61 0.66
CA GLY A 142 -0.12 14.11 -0.50
C GLY A 142 0.14 12.61 -0.40
N PHE A 143 0.86 12.20 0.64
CA PHE A 143 1.24 10.80 0.89
C PHE A 143 1.64 10.59 2.36
N ALA A 144 1.59 9.35 2.85
CA ALA A 144 2.10 9.01 4.18
C ALA A 144 3.63 8.91 4.17
N ASN A 145 4.28 9.23 5.29
CA ASN A 145 5.72 9.01 5.44
C ASN A 145 5.99 7.50 5.54
N SER A 146 7.02 7.01 4.85
CA SER A 146 7.42 5.60 4.83
C SER A 146 8.06 5.12 6.14
N SER A 147 8.57 6.06 6.94
CA SER A 147 9.16 5.86 8.27
C SER A 147 8.75 6.98 9.24
N ALA A 148 9.07 6.83 10.52
CA ALA A 148 8.89 7.90 11.50
C ALA A 148 9.90 9.04 11.24
N ALA A 149 9.44 10.29 11.36
CA ALA A 149 10.25 11.49 11.20
C ALA A 149 9.97 12.50 12.32
N THR A 150 10.96 13.33 12.68
CA THR A 150 10.75 14.36 13.70
C THR A 150 9.98 15.55 13.13
N LEU A 151 8.83 15.87 13.70
CA LEU A 151 8.11 17.10 13.43
C LEU A 151 8.85 18.29 14.05
N LYS A 152 9.12 19.36 13.27
CA LYS A 152 9.64 20.63 13.81
C LYS A 152 8.93 21.84 13.21
N LEU A 153 8.76 22.89 14.00
CA LEU A 153 8.33 24.20 13.52
C LEU A 153 9.35 24.77 12.53
N ASN A 154 8.89 25.27 11.38
CA ASN A 154 9.69 26.15 10.53
C ASN A 154 9.71 27.56 11.13
N GLU A 155 10.37 28.53 10.48
CA GLU A 155 10.57 29.86 11.07
C GLU A 155 9.26 30.66 11.22
N GLN A 156 8.33 30.49 10.28
CA GLN A 156 6.96 31.02 10.38
C GLN A 156 6.17 30.35 11.51
N GLY A 157 6.33 29.04 11.72
CA GLY A 157 5.78 28.33 12.88
C GLY A 157 6.37 28.83 14.20
N LYS A 158 7.68 29.05 14.27
CA LYS A 158 8.36 29.61 15.46
C LYS A 158 7.81 30.99 15.82
N SER A 159 7.73 31.91 14.85
CA SER A 159 7.24 33.29 15.12
C SER A 159 5.77 33.34 15.52
N ASN A 160 4.94 32.40 15.05
CA ASN A 160 3.53 32.27 15.48
C ASN A 160 3.36 31.56 16.84
N PHE A 161 4.26 30.64 17.22
CA PHE A 161 4.04 29.67 18.31
C PHE A 161 5.20 29.55 19.32
N SER A 162 5.97 30.62 19.54
CA SER A 162 7.05 30.69 20.53
C SER A 162 6.66 30.10 21.89
N ASN A 163 7.60 29.36 22.49
CA ASN A 163 7.54 28.77 23.84
C ASN A 163 6.56 27.60 24.07
N GLN A 164 6.24 26.80 23.04
CA GLN A 164 5.52 25.52 23.17
C GLN A 164 6.46 24.31 22.91
N PRO A 165 7.13 23.75 23.92
CA PRO A 165 8.11 22.67 23.74
C PRO A 165 7.51 21.32 23.30
N SER A 166 6.19 21.14 23.48
CA SER A 166 5.43 19.92 23.19
C SER A 166 5.06 19.72 21.71
N LEU A 167 5.34 20.68 20.82
CA LEU A 167 4.97 20.62 19.39
C LEU A 167 5.93 19.79 18.52
N SER A 168 7.05 19.33 19.07
CA SER A 168 8.09 18.54 18.39
C SER A 168 8.10 17.09 18.90
N ASN A 169 7.99 16.12 18.00
CA ASN A 169 8.06 14.68 18.35
C ASN A 169 8.44 13.84 17.11
N THR A 170 8.84 12.57 17.28
CA THR A 170 9.27 11.68 16.19
C THR A 170 8.29 10.52 16.00
N PHE A 171 7.56 10.52 14.88
CA PHE A 171 6.45 9.58 14.65
C PHE A 171 6.06 9.50 13.16
N ILE A 172 5.11 8.63 12.81
CA ILE A 172 4.66 8.43 11.42
C ILE A 172 3.48 9.37 11.12
N GLY A 173 3.77 10.45 10.40
CA GLY A 173 2.76 11.29 9.75
C GLY A 173 2.71 11.09 8.24
N GLY A 174 2.43 12.18 7.52
CA GLY A 174 2.41 12.28 6.07
C GLY A 174 2.64 13.70 5.59
N VAL A 175 3.03 13.82 4.33
CA VAL A 175 3.30 15.10 3.68
C VAL A 175 1.99 15.77 3.30
N ILE A 176 1.81 16.99 3.80
CA ILE A 176 0.76 17.89 3.36
C ILE A 176 1.30 18.72 2.20
N ILE A 177 0.53 18.84 1.12
CA ILE A 177 0.88 19.62 -0.06
C ILE A 177 0.01 20.90 -0.05
N PRO A 178 0.60 22.09 0.12
CA PRO A 178 -0.10 23.37 -0.07
C PRO A 178 -0.65 23.50 -1.49
N THR A 179 -1.74 24.26 -1.70
CA THR A 179 -2.40 24.41 -3.02
C THR A 179 -2.84 25.84 -3.34
N GLY A 180 -2.14 26.85 -2.81
CA GLY A 180 -2.42 28.24 -3.15
C GLY A 180 -1.61 29.24 -2.32
N VAL A 181 -1.41 30.43 -2.87
CA VAL A 181 -0.48 31.47 -2.36
C VAL A 181 -0.68 31.89 -0.89
N ASN A 182 -1.88 31.69 -0.32
CA ASN A 182 -2.19 32.02 1.08
C ASN A 182 -1.93 30.86 2.07
N SER A 183 -1.23 29.80 1.64
CA SER A 183 -1.09 28.54 2.37
C SER A 183 0.30 28.41 2.98
N GLN A 184 0.42 28.74 4.25
CA GLN A 184 1.68 28.83 4.99
C GLN A 184 2.05 27.47 5.57
N THR A 185 3.26 26.98 5.29
CA THR A 185 3.82 25.86 6.06
C THR A 185 4.15 26.35 7.47
N LEU A 186 3.70 25.62 8.50
CA LEU A 186 3.89 25.95 9.92
C LEU A 186 4.81 24.93 10.63
N ALA A 187 4.89 23.71 10.11
CA ALA A 187 5.83 22.70 10.55
C ALA A 187 6.22 21.78 9.39
N ILE A 188 7.39 21.15 9.53
CA ILE A 188 8.04 20.29 8.55
C ILE A 188 8.43 18.95 9.17
N TRP A 189 8.51 17.91 8.35
CA TRP A 189 9.17 16.66 8.73
C TRP A 189 10.68 16.80 8.55
N MET A 190 11.45 16.43 9.57
CA MET A 190 12.92 16.34 9.49
C MET A 190 13.35 15.08 8.74
N SER A 191 13.15 15.11 7.41
CA SER A 191 13.53 14.07 6.45
C SER A 191 14.10 14.72 5.17
N LYS A 192 14.54 13.92 4.18
CA LYS A 192 15.08 14.44 2.90
C LYS A 192 14.05 15.37 2.24
N GLY A 193 14.43 16.62 1.99
CA GLY A 193 13.55 17.64 1.40
C GLY A 193 12.57 18.32 2.36
N LYS A 194 12.72 18.16 3.67
CA LYS A 194 11.99 18.88 4.74
C LYS A 194 10.46 19.08 4.48
N PRO A 195 9.72 18.06 4.05
CA PRO A 195 8.40 18.28 3.46
C PRO A 195 7.37 18.80 4.48
N PRO A 196 6.36 19.59 4.07
CA PRO A 196 5.41 20.19 4.99
C PRO A 196 4.60 19.14 5.77
N ALA A 197 4.49 19.38 7.07
CA ALA A 197 3.81 18.51 8.04
C ALA A 197 2.61 19.20 8.69
N VAL A 198 2.61 20.53 8.75
CA VAL A 198 1.43 21.34 9.08
C VAL A 198 1.36 22.51 8.11
N VAL A 199 0.19 22.74 7.52
CA VAL A 199 -0.09 23.87 6.63
C VAL A 199 -1.31 24.62 7.16
N GLY A 200 -1.29 25.95 7.13
CA GLY A 200 -2.40 26.79 7.59
C GLY A 200 -2.67 27.97 6.66
N THR A 201 -3.93 28.36 6.55
CA THR A 201 -4.39 29.59 5.91
C THR A 201 -4.93 30.56 6.98
N ASN A 202 -5.74 31.55 6.59
CA ASN A 202 -6.55 32.35 7.50
C ASN A 202 -7.85 31.65 7.96
N LYS A 203 -8.31 30.63 7.22
CA LYS A 203 -9.56 29.89 7.49
C LYS A 203 -9.39 28.40 7.76
N ALA A 204 -8.19 27.84 7.56
CA ALA A 204 -7.92 26.42 7.76
C ALA A 204 -6.60 26.14 8.48
N THR A 205 -6.53 25.02 9.20
CA THR A 205 -5.28 24.41 9.70
C THR A 205 -5.30 22.90 9.40
N TYR A 206 -4.30 22.40 8.67
CA TYR A 206 -4.17 21.00 8.24
C TYR A 206 -3.00 20.33 8.99
N LEU A 207 -3.29 19.33 9.83
CA LEU A 207 -2.30 18.54 10.56
C LEU A 207 -1.95 17.23 9.81
N GLY A 208 -0.68 17.06 9.46
CA GLY A 208 -0.16 15.95 8.64
C GLY A 208 -0.02 14.61 9.33
N TRP A 209 -0.91 14.23 10.24
CA TRP A 209 -0.94 12.88 10.83
C TRP A 209 -2.34 12.47 11.23
N ARG A 210 -2.55 11.17 11.48
CA ARG A 210 -3.83 10.67 11.96
C ARG A 210 -3.98 10.96 13.45
N TRP A 211 -4.45 12.17 13.76
CA TRP A 211 -4.72 12.65 15.12
C TRP A 211 -5.70 11.71 15.83
N GLY A 212 -5.50 11.48 17.13
CA GLY A 212 -6.42 10.65 17.91
C GLY A 212 -6.16 9.14 17.86
N ILE A 213 -5.02 8.70 17.31
CA ILE A 213 -4.68 7.28 17.19
C ILE A 213 -3.40 6.98 17.98
N ASP A 214 -3.51 6.08 18.96
CA ASP A 214 -2.37 5.62 19.75
C ASP A 214 -1.39 4.84 18.89
N GLY A 215 -0.09 5.00 19.15
CA GLY A 215 0.97 4.53 18.27
C GLY A 215 1.18 5.38 17.00
N VAL A 216 0.27 6.30 16.65
CA VAL A 216 0.50 7.31 15.61
C VAL A 216 1.02 8.60 16.23
N SER A 217 0.30 9.20 17.16
CA SER A 217 0.70 10.47 17.81
C SER A 217 0.40 10.44 19.32
N PRO A 218 1.37 10.82 20.18
CA PRO A 218 1.16 10.83 21.63
C PRO A 218 0.17 11.92 22.04
N LEU A 219 -0.64 11.65 23.07
CA LEU A 219 -1.69 12.55 23.55
C LEU A 219 -1.19 13.98 23.84
N SER A 220 0.04 14.12 24.36
CA SER A 220 0.66 15.42 24.64
C SER A 220 0.90 16.27 23.39
N LEU A 221 1.32 15.66 22.29
CA LEU A 221 1.53 16.31 20.99
C LEU A 221 0.19 16.69 20.35
N ASP A 222 -0.75 15.74 20.30
CA ASP A 222 -2.08 15.96 19.72
C ASP A 222 -2.82 17.08 20.45
N SER A 223 -2.72 17.11 21.78
CA SER A 223 -3.28 18.17 22.61
C SER A 223 -2.60 19.51 22.36
N ALA A 224 -1.26 19.54 22.27
CA ALA A 224 -0.53 20.78 22.01
C ALA A 224 -0.88 21.39 20.65
N TRP A 225 -0.88 20.58 19.58
CA TRP A 225 -1.22 21.04 18.23
C TRP A 225 -2.68 21.45 18.10
N LEU A 226 -3.62 20.78 18.77
CA LEU A 226 -5.02 21.21 18.75
C LEU A 226 -5.22 22.50 19.57
N LYS A 227 -4.57 22.68 20.73
CA LYS A 227 -4.57 23.96 21.47
C LYS A 227 -4.05 25.11 20.61
N VAL A 228 -2.98 24.88 19.85
CA VAL A 228 -2.40 25.87 18.91
C VAL A 228 -3.34 26.19 17.75
N ALA A 229 -3.90 25.18 17.08
CA ALA A 229 -4.83 25.37 15.96
C ALA A 229 -6.11 26.11 16.40
N LEU A 230 -6.68 25.76 17.56
CA LEU A 230 -7.82 26.45 18.16
C LEU A 230 -7.48 27.92 18.48
N SER A 231 -6.30 28.18 19.02
CA SER A 231 -5.83 29.53 19.34
C SER A 231 -5.68 30.40 18.07
N ARG A 232 -5.16 29.84 16.97
CA ARG A 232 -5.09 30.51 15.64
C ARG A 232 -6.47 30.88 15.11
N HIS A 233 -7.50 30.10 15.43
CA HIS A 233 -8.90 30.36 15.08
C HIS A 233 -9.68 31.10 16.18
N GLY A 234 -8.96 31.70 17.15
CA GLY A 234 -9.54 32.54 18.20
C GLY A 234 -10.52 31.80 19.11
N VAL A 235 -10.23 30.55 19.43
CA VAL A 235 -10.86 29.76 20.50
C VAL A 235 -9.80 29.55 21.57
N LYS A 236 -10.06 30.00 22.81
CA LYS A 236 -9.19 29.77 23.96
C LYS A 236 -9.60 28.47 24.64
N PRO A 237 -8.73 27.43 24.72
CA PRO A 237 -8.97 26.28 25.57
C PRO A 237 -8.86 26.69 27.04
N ASP A 238 -9.73 26.17 27.90
CA ASP A 238 -9.83 26.53 29.32
C ASP A 238 -9.52 25.30 30.20
N SER A 239 -8.32 25.31 30.78
CA SER A 239 -7.70 24.15 31.45
C SER A 239 -8.43 23.66 32.71
N ASN A 240 -9.41 24.41 33.22
CA ASN A 240 -10.00 24.20 34.55
C ASN A 240 -11.37 23.51 34.55
N SER A 241 -11.82 22.90 33.43
CA SER A 241 -13.12 22.23 33.37
C SER A 241 -13.08 20.84 32.71
N MET A 242 -13.51 19.81 33.46
CA MET A 242 -13.78 18.47 32.90
C MET A 242 -15.12 18.46 32.16
N LEU A 243 -15.11 18.99 30.94
CA LEU A 243 -16.30 19.04 30.09
C LEU A 243 -16.60 17.64 29.50
N GLN A 244 -17.82 17.15 29.75
CA GLN A 244 -18.33 15.93 29.14
C GLN A 244 -18.79 16.19 27.71
N ALA A 245 -18.65 15.18 26.84
CA ALA A 245 -19.05 15.28 25.45
C ALA A 245 -20.58 15.31 25.31
N VAL A 246 -21.13 16.43 24.83
CA VAL A 246 -22.56 16.57 24.55
C VAL A 246 -22.82 16.40 23.04
N PRO A 247 -23.85 15.67 22.60
CA PRO A 247 -24.26 15.66 21.19
C PRO A 247 -24.71 17.06 20.72
N CYS A 248 -24.35 17.48 19.52
CA CYS A 248 -24.76 18.79 19.03
C CYS A 248 -26.29 18.88 18.85
N GLN A 249 -26.90 19.91 19.45
CA GLN A 249 -28.31 20.27 19.21
C GLN A 249 -28.44 20.90 17.80
N VAL A 250 -28.69 20.05 16.80
CA VAL A 250 -29.07 20.46 15.44
C VAL A 250 -30.61 20.57 15.40
N ASN A 251 -31.14 21.71 14.94
CA ASN A 251 -32.58 21.99 14.91
C ASN A 251 -33.32 21.11 13.87
N SER A 252 -33.62 19.88 14.25
CA SER A 252 -34.26 18.85 13.42
C SER A 252 -35.79 18.96 13.35
N ASN A 253 -36.29 20.16 13.09
CA ASN A 253 -37.61 20.29 12.45
C ASN A 253 -37.47 19.88 10.98
N ILE A 254 -38.48 19.18 10.43
CA ILE A 254 -38.46 18.51 9.11
C ILE A 254 -37.61 17.21 9.08
N ALA A 255 -38.00 16.19 9.87
CA ALA A 255 -37.65 14.78 9.60
C ALA A 255 -38.52 13.71 10.31
N GLN A 256 -39.73 14.05 10.82
CA GLN A 256 -40.61 13.08 11.48
C GLN A 256 -41.93 12.88 10.70
N ASN A 257 -41.90 12.02 9.67
CA ASN A 257 -43.09 11.29 9.22
C ASN A 257 -42.74 10.14 8.25
N ARG A 258 -42.34 8.99 8.83
CA ARG A 258 -42.50 7.60 8.32
C ARG A 258 -41.66 6.63 9.16
N LYS A 259 -42.30 5.91 10.08
CA LYS A 259 -41.78 4.69 10.72
C LYS A 259 -42.67 3.51 10.33
N PRO A 260 -42.14 2.42 9.79
CA PRO A 260 -42.69 1.09 10.01
C PRO A 260 -42.47 0.67 11.48
N PRO A 261 -43.33 -0.20 12.04
CA PRO A 261 -43.20 -0.64 13.43
C PRO A 261 -42.09 -1.69 13.61
N VAL A 262 -41.50 -1.72 14.80
CA VAL A 262 -40.73 -2.87 15.34
C VAL A 262 -41.38 -3.26 16.66
N ALA A 263 -41.62 -4.56 16.86
CA ALA A 263 -42.36 -5.07 18.01
C ALA A 263 -41.59 -4.92 19.33
N THR A 264 -42.31 -4.60 20.39
CA THR A 264 -41.77 -4.46 21.76
C THR A 264 -41.58 -5.83 22.41
N THR A 265 -40.45 -6.05 23.08
CA THR A 265 -40.40 -6.98 24.23
C THR A 265 -39.51 -6.42 25.33
N THR A 266 -39.87 -6.70 26.58
CA THR A 266 -39.39 -5.99 27.77
C THR A 266 -38.14 -6.60 28.41
N ARG A 267 -37.39 -5.76 29.11
CA ARG A 267 -36.30 -6.13 30.02
C ARG A 267 -36.79 -6.01 31.47
N PRO A 268 -36.33 -6.88 32.39
CA PRO A 268 -36.16 -6.48 33.80
C PRO A 268 -34.68 -6.32 34.19
N GLN A 269 -34.41 -5.45 35.17
CA GLN A 269 -33.13 -5.35 35.89
C GLN A 269 -33.31 -5.89 37.32
N THR A 270 -32.21 -6.25 37.97
CA THR A 270 -32.12 -6.34 39.44
C THR A 270 -30.91 -5.56 39.94
N GLN A 271 -30.99 -5.02 41.16
CA GLN A 271 -29.98 -4.19 41.83
C GLN A 271 -29.73 -4.72 43.25
N ASN A 272 -28.50 -4.54 43.78
CA ASN A 272 -28.11 -4.46 45.21
C ASN A 272 -26.57 -4.29 45.29
N LYS A 273 -25.90 -3.77 46.34
CA LYS A 273 -26.17 -2.68 47.33
C LYS A 273 -24.79 -2.23 47.95
N LYS A 274 -24.75 -1.19 48.80
CA LYS A 274 -23.56 -0.49 49.39
C LYS A 274 -23.62 -0.53 50.95
N PRO A 275 -22.69 0.07 51.78
CA PRO A 275 -21.36 0.71 51.60
C PRO A 275 -20.25 -0.03 52.45
N PRO A 276 -19.48 0.48 53.47
CA PRO A 276 -18.76 1.77 53.74
C PRO A 276 -17.28 1.69 54.32
N VAL A 277 -16.43 2.71 54.02
CA VAL A 277 -15.54 3.56 54.91
C VAL A 277 -14.53 2.90 55.91
N THR A 278 -13.24 3.29 56.03
CA THR A 278 -12.67 4.46 56.82
C THR A 278 -11.20 4.85 56.47
N THR A 279 -10.72 5.99 57.02
CA THR A 279 -9.49 6.82 56.80
C THR A 279 -8.16 6.29 57.44
N THR A 280 -6.93 6.86 57.35
CA THR A 280 -6.38 8.25 57.51
C THR A 280 -4.96 8.52 56.89
N ARG A 281 -4.42 9.77 56.98
CA ARG A 281 -3.04 10.23 56.64
C ARG A 281 -2.69 11.55 57.39
N PRO A 282 -1.43 11.82 57.85
CA PRO A 282 -0.65 13.04 57.44
C PRO A 282 0.91 12.88 57.47
N GLN A 283 1.70 13.32 56.46
CA GLN A 283 2.57 14.54 56.34
C GLN A 283 4.01 14.52 56.96
N THR A 284 4.84 15.53 56.61
CA THR A 284 6.34 15.54 56.54
C THR A 284 7.01 16.73 57.26
N PRO A 285 8.36 16.76 57.40
CA PRO A 285 9.15 17.89 56.87
C PRO A 285 10.51 17.51 56.20
N LEU A 286 11.36 18.53 55.89
CA LEU A 286 12.58 18.52 55.03
C LEU A 286 13.87 18.92 55.80
N SER A 287 15.07 18.76 55.19
CA SER A 287 16.07 19.87 55.06
C SER A 287 17.30 19.61 54.14
N ASP A 288 17.92 20.74 53.72
CA ASP A 288 19.34 21.01 53.39
C ASP A 288 19.97 20.73 51.98
N VAL A 289 21.05 21.49 51.70
CA VAL A 289 21.47 22.14 50.41
C VAL A 289 22.94 22.65 50.58
N PRO A 290 23.88 22.76 49.58
CA PRO A 290 23.73 23.33 48.22
C PRO A 290 24.58 22.63 47.09
N LEU A 291 25.07 23.40 46.10
CA LEU A 291 25.97 23.01 44.98
C LEU A 291 27.39 23.60 45.12
N THR A 292 28.36 23.04 44.40
CA THR A 292 29.55 23.76 43.88
C THR A 292 29.89 23.36 42.42
N SER A 293 30.47 24.30 41.68
CA SER A 293 31.11 24.11 40.36
C SER A 293 32.57 24.60 40.46
N PRO A 294 33.51 24.29 39.52
CA PRO A 294 33.67 25.17 38.36
C PRO A 294 34.35 24.53 37.10
N VAL A 295 34.80 25.42 36.20
CA VAL A 295 35.78 25.29 35.09
C VAL A 295 35.21 25.05 33.68
N VAL A 296 35.35 26.11 32.87
CA VAL A 296 35.26 26.15 31.40
C VAL A 296 36.52 26.88 30.92
N SER A 297 37.12 26.45 29.81
CA SER A 297 38.28 27.10 29.19
C SER A 297 37.89 27.94 27.98
N SER A 298 38.31 29.21 27.99
CA SER A 298 38.52 30.08 26.81
C SER A 298 39.61 29.50 25.90
N GLU A 299 39.83 29.87 24.62
CA GLU A 299 39.28 30.85 23.65
C GLU A 299 39.71 30.36 22.22
N PRO A 300 39.70 31.10 21.08
CA PRO A 300 39.30 32.49 20.82
C PRO A 300 38.18 32.66 19.77
N ILE A 301 37.74 33.91 19.60
CA ILE A 301 36.77 34.32 18.58
C ILE A 301 37.47 34.50 17.21
N GLN A 302 36.84 34.03 16.14
CA GLN A 302 37.16 34.45 14.76
C GLN A 302 36.01 35.25 14.15
N GLU A 303 36.34 36.05 13.14
CA GLU A 303 35.56 37.22 12.71
C GLU A 303 34.21 36.89 12.08
N ALA A 304 33.29 37.84 12.18
CA ALA A 304 31.93 37.71 11.67
C ALA A 304 31.90 37.62 10.14
N ARG A 305 31.72 36.40 9.60
CA ARG A 305 31.31 36.23 8.21
C ARG A 305 29.98 36.94 7.98
N VAL A 306 29.92 37.75 6.92
CA VAL A 306 28.68 38.34 6.42
C VAL A 306 27.68 37.20 6.16
N ILE A 307 26.48 37.31 6.73
CA ILE A 307 25.40 36.36 6.49
C ILE A 307 24.83 36.65 5.11
N GLU A 308 25.15 35.79 4.14
CA GLU A 308 24.50 35.79 2.83
C GLU A 308 22.99 35.53 2.99
N PRO A 309 22.14 36.13 2.14
CA PRO A 309 20.69 36.00 2.25
C PRO A 309 20.26 34.54 2.02
N VAL A 310 19.45 34.02 2.93
CA VAL A 310 18.96 32.63 2.93
C VAL A 310 18.46 32.21 1.55
N GLU A 311 19.11 31.22 0.94
CA GLU A 311 18.69 30.67 -0.35
C GLU A 311 17.24 30.14 -0.27
N ARG A 312 16.44 30.48 -1.28
CA ARG A 312 15.16 29.80 -1.52
C ARG A 312 15.49 28.37 -1.92
N GLU A 313 14.91 27.37 -1.26
CA GLU A 313 15.16 25.95 -1.58
C GLU A 313 14.69 25.63 -3.02
N TRP A 314 15.60 25.77 -3.98
CA TRP A 314 15.39 25.45 -5.39
C TRP A 314 15.28 23.93 -5.61
N LEU A 315 14.63 23.52 -6.70
CA LEU A 315 14.67 22.12 -7.12
C LEU A 315 16.11 21.76 -7.52
N THR A 316 16.68 20.72 -6.93
CA THR A 316 18.02 20.25 -7.32
C THR A 316 17.98 19.60 -8.71
N ALA A 317 19.12 19.57 -9.41
CA ALA A 317 19.24 18.89 -10.70
C ALA A 317 18.80 17.40 -10.65
N GLN A 318 19.03 16.73 -9.51
CA GLN A 318 18.51 15.38 -9.25
C GLN A 318 16.97 15.38 -9.23
N GLN A 319 16.33 16.26 -8.45
CA GLN A 319 14.88 16.34 -8.35
C GLN A 319 14.21 16.69 -9.68
N ILE A 320 14.83 17.58 -10.47
CA ILE A 320 14.36 17.94 -11.81
C ILE A 320 14.36 16.72 -12.75
N THR A 321 15.45 15.95 -12.74
CA THR A 321 15.57 14.69 -13.49
C THR A 321 14.54 13.67 -13.01
N GLU A 322 14.44 13.42 -11.70
CA GLU A 322 13.49 12.49 -11.08
C GLU A 322 12.03 12.85 -11.45
N MET A 323 11.64 14.12 -11.36
CA MET A 323 10.31 14.61 -11.73
C MET A 323 10.04 14.46 -13.24
N SER A 324 10.97 14.88 -14.10
CA SER A 324 10.84 14.76 -15.55
C SER A 324 10.69 13.29 -15.98
N GLN A 325 11.48 12.39 -15.38
CA GLN A 325 11.43 10.95 -15.62
C GLN A 325 10.13 10.34 -15.10
N GLU A 326 9.67 10.68 -13.89
CA GLU A 326 8.41 10.14 -13.34
C GLU A 326 7.21 10.52 -14.23
N LEU A 327 7.12 11.78 -14.67
CA LEU A 327 6.02 12.24 -15.53
C LEU A 327 6.10 11.64 -16.93
N SER A 328 7.30 11.58 -17.54
CA SER A 328 7.51 10.95 -18.84
C SER A 328 7.13 9.46 -18.84
N SER A 329 7.60 8.70 -17.83
CA SER A 329 7.26 7.28 -17.67
C SER A 329 5.77 7.05 -17.38
N LEU A 330 5.11 7.94 -16.62
CA LEU A 330 3.67 7.85 -16.38
C LEU A 330 2.86 8.12 -17.66
N ILE A 331 3.25 9.12 -18.47
CA ILE A 331 2.65 9.36 -19.80
C ILE A 331 2.80 8.12 -20.68
N ALA A 332 4.01 7.54 -20.75
CA ALA A 332 4.28 6.38 -21.59
C ALA A 332 3.51 5.12 -21.16
N ARG A 333 3.35 4.87 -19.85
CA ARG A 333 2.48 3.80 -19.31
C ARG A 333 1.01 4.05 -19.63
N TYR A 334 0.54 5.28 -19.45
CA TYR A 334 -0.83 5.68 -19.77
C TYR A 334 -1.12 5.47 -21.27
N GLU A 335 -0.23 5.88 -22.16
CA GLU A 335 -0.37 5.69 -23.62
C GLU A 335 -0.40 4.21 -24.01
N SER A 336 0.49 3.39 -23.44
CA SER A 336 0.48 1.94 -23.69
C SER A 336 -0.80 1.26 -23.17
N THR A 337 -1.34 1.73 -22.04
CA THR A 337 -2.64 1.27 -21.50
C THR A 337 -3.80 1.71 -22.38
N LEU A 338 -3.79 2.96 -22.85
CA LEU A 338 -4.83 3.51 -23.72
C LEU A 338 -4.84 2.80 -25.09
N LEU A 339 -3.67 2.46 -25.64
CA LEU A 339 -3.57 1.64 -26.84
C LEU A 339 -4.18 0.26 -26.61
N ALA A 340 -3.77 -0.47 -25.57
CA ALA A 340 -4.33 -1.78 -25.25
C ALA A 340 -5.86 -1.73 -25.08
N ALA A 341 -6.36 -0.73 -24.36
CA ALA A 341 -7.79 -0.53 -24.13
C ALA A 341 -8.57 -0.11 -25.39
N ASN A 342 -7.96 0.64 -26.31
CA ASN A 342 -8.60 0.98 -27.60
C ASN A 342 -8.58 -0.20 -28.57
N ALA A 343 -7.45 -0.91 -28.68
CA ALA A 343 -7.29 -2.07 -29.54
C ALA A 343 -8.26 -3.19 -29.13
N SER A 344 -8.24 -3.63 -27.87
CA SER A 344 -9.10 -4.71 -27.36
C SER A 344 -10.58 -4.47 -27.64
N ASN A 345 -11.07 -3.24 -27.43
CA ASN A 345 -12.49 -2.87 -27.58
C ASN A 345 -12.84 -2.31 -28.98
N SER A 346 -11.92 -2.38 -29.94
CA SER A 346 -12.22 -2.02 -31.33
C SER A 346 -12.88 -3.21 -32.07
N ASN A 347 -13.78 -2.90 -33.00
CA ASN A 347 -14.39 -3.88 -33.92
C ASN A 347 -13.42 -4.27 -35.07
N LEU A 348 -12.11 -4.18 -34.85
CA LEU A 348 -11.08 -4.57 -35.82
C LEU A 348 -10.84 -6.08 -35.74
N ASP A 349 -11.28 -6.80 -36.75
CA ASP A 349 -10.99 -8.22 -37.02
C ASP A 349 -10.13 -8.41 -38.28
N LEU A 350 -9.48 -7.32 -38.73
CA LEU A 350 -8.53 -7.33 -39.84
C LEU A 350 -7.10 -7.44 -39.30
N SER A 351 -6.34 -8.38 -39.86
CA SER A 351 -4.93 -8.56 -39.57
C SER A 351 -4.05 -7.58 -40.37
N PRO A 352 -2.79 -7.33 -39.97
CA PRO A 352 -1.88 -6.42 -40.67
C PRO A 352 -1.77 -6.66 -42.18
N GLN A 353 -1.67 -7.92 -42.66
CA GLN A 353 -1.63 -8.17 -44.11
C GLN A 353 -2.95 -7.77 -44.78
N LYS A 354 -4.11 -8.13 -44.20
CA LYS A 354 -5.43 -7.78 -44.74
C LYS A 354 -5.65 -6.27 -44.82
N ILE A 355 -5.13 -5.50 -43.86
CA ILE A 355 -5.18 -4.03 -43.87
C ILE A 355 -4.38 -3.47 -45.06
N ILE A 356 -3.15 -3.98 -45.29
CA ILE A 356 -2.26 -3.57 -46.39
C ILE A 356 -2.85 -3.96 -47.76
N GLU A 357 -3.54 -5.08 -47.86
CA GLU A 357 -4.23 -5.49 -49.10
C GLU A 357 -5.51 -4.70 -49.37
N THR A 358 -6.24 -4.32 -48.32
CA THR A 358 -7.52 -3.58 -48.45
C THR A 358 -7.28 -2.14 -48.89
N SER A 359 -6.34 -1.43 -48.25
CA SER A 359 -6.03 -0.03 -48.58
C SER A 359 -5.57 0.15 -50.03
N LYS A 360 -4.88 -0.85 -50.60
CA LYS A 360 -4.43 -0.85 -52.01
C LYS A 360 -5.53 -1.22 -53.02
N ARG A 361 -6.69 -1.73 -52.60
CA ARG A 361 -7.79 -2.12 -53.49
C ARG A 361 -8.90 -1.07 -53.64
N THR A 362 -9.16 -0.28 -52.59
CA THR A 362 -10.32 0.63 -52.57
C THR A 362 -9.97 2.06 -52.98
N ASN A 363 -8.69 2.46 -52.95
CA ASN A 363 -8.25 3.86 -53.06
C ASN A 363 -8.99 4.82 -52.09
N THR A 364 -9.55 4.25 -51.02
CA THR A 364 -10.43 4.88 -50.03
C THR A 364 -9.83 4.61 -48.66
N GLU A 365 -9.70 5.63 -47.82
CA GLU A 365 -9.19 5.48 -46.46
C GLU A 365 -9.99 4.41 -45.70
N VAL A 366 -9.30 3.42 -45.12
CA VAL A 366 -9.92 2.48 -44.18
C VAL A 366 -10.42 3.30 -43.01
N SER A 367 -11.75 3.35 -42.81
CA SER A 367 -12.38 4.37 -41.99
C SER A 367 -11.81 4.44 -40.57
N THR A 368 -11.14 5.56 -40.24
CA THR A 368 -10.38 5.71 -39.00
C THR A 368 -11.23 5.36 -37.78
N VAL A 369 -10.75 4.44 -36.94
CA VAL A 369 -11.47 3.98 -35.73
C VAL A 369 -11.31 5.03 -34.63
N ARG A 370 -12.03 6.15 -34.78
CA ARG A 370 -12.00 7.31 -33.88
C ARG A 370 -12.68 7.01 -32.55
N VAL A 371 -11.94 6.34 -31.66
CA VAL A 371 -12.36 6.17 -30.26
C VAL A 371 -12.12 7.47 -29.49
N ALA A 372 -13.06 8.42 -29.62
CA ALA A 372 -12.99 9.75 -29.03
C ALA A 372 -13.21 9.71 -27.50
N HIS A 373 -12.18 9.32 -26.75
CA HIS A 373 -12.20 9.26 -25.29
C HIS A 373 -11.45 10.43 -24.64
N ARG A 374 -11.99 10.91 -23.51
CA ARG A 374 -11.39 11.91 -22.61
C ARG A 374 -9.92 11.61 -22.33
N SER A 375 -9.58 10.34 -22.15
CA SER A 375 -8.25 9.82 -21.89
C SER A 375 -7.19 10.23 -22.93
N SER A 376 -7.55 10.28 -24.22
CA SER A 376 -6.66 10.73 -25.29
C SER A 376 -6.26 12.20 -25.16
N LEU A 377 -7.19 13.04 -24.69
CA LEU A 377 -6.97 14.48 -24.47
C LEU A 377 -6.06 14.72 -23.25
N ILE A 378 -6.19 13.88 -22.21
CA ILE A 378 -5.35 13.95 -20.99
C ILE A 378 -3.89 13.63 -21.31
N VAL A 379 -3.62 12.68 -22.22
CA VAL A 379 -2.25 12.41 -22.72
C VAL A 379 -1.64 13.62 -23.41
N GLN A 380 -2.37 14.24 -24.34
CA GLN A 380 -1.90 15.40 -25.10
C GLN A 380 -1.55 16.56 -24.15
N GLN A 381 -2.48 16.92 -23.27
CA GLN A 381 -2.25 17.92 -22.23
C GLN A 381 -1.11 17.55 -21.29
N ALA A 382 -0.87 16.26 -20.99
CA ALA A 382 0.25 15.85 -20.15
C ALA A 382 1.61 16.00 -20.84
N LYS A 383 1.69 15.79 -22.17
CA LYS A 383 2.89 16.06 -22.98
C LYS A 383 3.19 17.56 -23.04
N GLU A 384 2.18 18.38 -23.34
CA GLU A 384 2.27 19.85 -23.25
C GLU A 384 2.76 20.30 -21.87
N ASN A 385 2.22 19.73 -20.78
CA ASN A 385 2.66 20.06 -19.42
C ASN A 385 4.11 19.62 -19.13
N LEU A 386 4.64 18.57 -19.77
CA LEU A 386 6.03 18.13 -19.61
C LEU A 386 7.01 19.07 -20.36
N GLU A 387 6.62 19.53 -21.55
CA GLU A 387 7.38 20.55 -22.30
C GLU A 387 7.39 21.89 -21.55
N ASN A 388 6.20 22.34 -21.11
CA ASN A 388 6.06 23.56 -20.30
C ASN A 388 6.78 23.45 -18.94
N PHE A 389 6.85 22.25 -18.33
CA PHE A 389 7.68 22.01 -17.14
C PHE A 389 9.15 22.28 -17.43
N GLN A 390 9.69 21.76 -18.53
CA GLN A 390 11.09 21.99 -18.93
C GLN A 390 11.37 23.47 -19.23
N GLN A 391 10.44 24.18 -19.86
CA GLN A 391 10.53 25.63 -20.07
C GLN A 391 10.56 26.41 -18.75
N LEU A 392 9.67 26.10 -17.80
CA LEU A 392 9.64 26.74 -16.48
C LEU A 392 10.92 26.47 -15.67
N ILE A 393 11.52 25.27 -15.80
CA ILE A 393 12.83 24.97 -15.22
C ILE A 393 13.94 25.84 -15.85
N GLN A 394 13.95 26.02 -17.18
CA GLN A 394 14.90 26.90 -17.86
C GLN A 394 14.74 28.37 -17.45
N ALA A 395 13.50 28.83 -17.25
CA ALA A 395 13.16 30.14 -16.71
C ALA A 395 13.46 30.29 -15.19
N LYS A 396 13.85 29.21 -14.51
CA LYS A 396 14.09 29.11 -13.04
C LYS A 396 12.82 29.32 -12.19
N GLU A 397 11.66 29.10 -12.77
CA GLU A 397 10.33 29.23 -12.16
C GLU A 397 9.92 27.94 -11.43
N TYR A 398 10.80 27.46 -10.54
CA TYR A 398 10.72 26.13 -9.92
C TYR A 398 9.41 25.82 -9.18
N GLU A 399 8.76 26.82 -8.59
CA GLU A 399 7.47 26.67 -7.90
C GLU A 399 6.33 26.39 -8.90
N GLN A 400 6.27 27.15 -10.00
CA GLN A 400 5.31 26.92 -11.07
C GLN A 400 5.54 25.58 -11.76
N ALA A 401 6.81 25.23 -12.01
CA ALA A 401 7.19 23.92 -12.53
C ALA A 401 6.68 22.78 -11.63
N ARG A 402 6.86 22.90 -10.31
CA ARG A 402 6.38 21.91 -9.33
C ARG A 402 4.86 21.77 -9.31
N GLU A 403 4.11 22.87 -9.32
CA GLU A 403 2.64 22.81 -9.36
C GLU A 403 2.10 22.27 -10.69
N LEU A 404 2.72 22.64 -11.82
CA LEU A 404 2.39 22.10 -13.14
C LEU A 404 2.62 20.59 -13.20
N TRP A 405 3.75 20.11 -12.68
CA TRP A 405 4.08 18.69 -12.59
C TRP A 405 3.10 17.93 -11.68
N LEU A 406 2.77 18.47 -10.50
CA LEU A 406 1.77 17.88 -9.60
C LEU A 406 0.40 17.80 -10.26
N LYS A 407 -0.02 18.84 -11.00
CA LYS A 407 -1.26 18.88 -11.77
C LYS A 407 -1.26 17.84 -12.89
N ALA A 408 -0.20 17.75 -13.68
CA ALA A 408 -0.09 16.82 -14.81
C ALA A 408 -0.11 15.35 -14.35
N ARG A 409 0.75 15.00 -13.38
CA ARG A 409 0.80 13.67 -12.76
C ARG A 409 -0.56 13.26 -12.19
N ARG A 410 -1.22 14.17 -11.47
CA ARG A 410 -2.55 13.93 -10.92
C ARG A 410 -3.61 13.75 -12.00
N SER A 411 -3.56 14.53 -13.09
CA SER A 411 -4.50 14.40 -14.20
C SER A 411 -4.43 13.02 -14.84
N LEU A 412 -3.23 12.47 -15.03
CA LEU A 412 -3.03 11.10 -15.53
C LEU A 412 -3.59 10.06 -14.56
N TRP A 413 -3.33 10.16 -13.25
CA TRP A 413 -3.87 9.22 -12.26
C TRP A 413 -5.40 9.31 -12.07
N ASP A 414 -5.96 10.52 -11.97
CA ASP A 414 -7.40 10.76 -11.76
C ASP A 414 -8.23 10.43 -13.05
N ASN A 415 -7.59 10.11 -14.18
CA ASN A 415 -8.22 9.74 -15.45
C ASN A 415 -7.62 8.47 -16.11
N TYR A 416 -6.96 7.57 -15.37
CA TYR A 416 -6.31 6.37 -15.94
C TYR A 416 -7.31 5.49 -16.72
N PRO A 417 -6.99 4.94 -17.91
CA PRO A 417 -7.95 4.16 -18.69
C PRO A 417 -8.39 2.90 -17.93
N THR A 418 -9.61 2.93 -17.42
CA THR A 418 -10.17 1.97 -16.43
C THR A 418 -11.68 1.76 -16.59
N GLU A 419 -12.25 2.27 -17.68
CA GLU A 419 -13.68 2.28 -18.02
C GLU A 419 -14.15 1.04 -18.80
N ARG A 420 -13.23 0.23 -19.35
CA ARG A 420 -13.50 -0.95 -20.19
C ARG A 420 -12.45 -2.05 -20.00
N GLN A 421 -12.72 -3.26 -20.48
CA GLN A 421 -11.82 -4.40 -20.32
C GLN A 421 -10.62 -4.34 -21.27
N PHE A 422 -9.44 -4.71 -20.77
CA PHE A 422 -8.22 -4.82 -21.58
C PHE A 422 -7.15 -5.74 -21.00
N ALA A 423 -7.45 -6.43 -19.89
CA ALA A 423 -6.58 -7.48 -19.39
C ALA A 423 -6.33 -8.55 -20.45
N GLN A 424 -5.13 -9.13 -20.41
CA GLN A 424 -4.74 -10.27 -21.21
C GLN A 424 -4.74 -11.53 -20.33
N SER A 425 -4.60 -12.70 -20.96
CA SER A 425 -4.56 -13.99 -20.28
C SER A 425 -3.32 -14.09 -19.40
N GLU A 426 -3.54 -13.86 -18.10
CA GLU A 426 -2.50 -13.56 -17.12
C GLU A 426 -2.87 -14.13 -15.75
N ILE A 427 -1.85 -14.41 -14.95
CA ILE A 427 -2.04 -14.76 -13.54
C ILE A 427 -2.44 -13.48 -12.80
N ARG A 428 -3.64 -13.47 -12.23
CA ARG A 428 -4.20 -12.37 -11.42
C ARG A 428 -4.41 -12.92 -10.02
N ALA A 429 -3.30 -13.11 -9.31
CA ALA A 429 -3.32 -13.75 -8.00
C ALA A 429 -3.60 -12.76 -6.87
N MET A 430 -4.08 -13.26 -5.73
CA MET A 430 -4.12 -12.48 -4.47
C MET A 430 -3.82 -13.36 -3.26
N TRP A 431 -3.03 -12.80 -2.34
CA TRP A 431 -2.88 -13.34 -0.99
C TRP A 431 -4.11 -13.02 -0.14
N LEU A 432 -4.78 -14.07 0.35
CA LEU A 432 -5.86 -13.97 1.34
C LEU A 432 -5.27 -14.31 2.71
N ASP A 433 -5.11 -13.27 3.52
CA ASP A 433 -4.42 -13.28 4.80
C ASP A 433 -5.26 -13.89 5.93
N ARG A 434 -4.58 -14.46 6.94
CA ARG A 434 -5.23 -15.05 8.13
C ARG A 434 -6.03 -14.04 8.95
N GLY A 435 -5.77 -12.73 8.83
CA GLY A 435 -6.60 -11.69 9.44
C GLY A 435 -7.99 -11.65 8.80
N THR A 436 -8.07 -11.76 7.48
CA THR A 436 -9.30 -11.91 6.71
C THR A 436 -9.99 -13.25 6.99
N ILE A 437 -9.26 -14.37 7.04
CA ILE A 437 -9.85 -15.70 7.34
C ILE A 437 -10.51 -15.73 8.72
N VAL A 438 -9.81 -15.24 9.75
CA VAL A 438 -10.32 -15.18 11.13
C VAL A 438 -11.54 -14.26 11.25
N GLN A 439 -11.62 -13.20 10.43
CA GLN A 439 -12.79 -12.30 10.41
C GLN A 439 -14.03 -12.95 9.79
N ALA A 440 -13.87 -13.91 8.88
CA ALA A 440 -14.99 -14.61 8.26
C ALA A 440 -15.76 -15.50 9.25
N LYS A 441 -15.06 -16.37 9.99
CA LYS A 441 -15.64 -17.34 10.97
C LYS A 441 -16.63 -18.38 10.42
N SER A 442 -17.09 -18.25 9.18
CA SER A 442 -18.07 -19.13 8.55
C SER A 442 -17.80 -19.27 7.05
N GLU A 443 -18.34 -20.33 6.42
CA GLU A 443 -18.31 -20.49 4.96
C GLU A 443 -19.10 -19.37 4.25
N GLU A 444 -20.23 -18.93 4.81
CA GLU A 444 -21.07 -17.86 4.22
C GLU A 444 -20.33 -16.51 4.20
N ASP A 445 -19.64 -16.16 5.27
CA ASP A 445 -18.85 -14.93 5.35
C ASP A 445 -17.56 -15.02 4.53
N LEU A 446 -16.97 -16.21 4.43
CA LEU A 446 -15.84 -16.44 3.54
C LEU A 446 -16.26 -16.34 2.06
N ALA A 447 -17.47 -16.80 1.70
CA ALA A 447 -18.03 -16.65 0.37
C ALA A 447 -18.08 -15.17 -0.05
N LYS A 448 -18.48 -14.27 0.87
CA LYS A 448 -18.49 -12.81 0.64
C LYS A 448 -17.08 -12.25 0.36
N VAL A 449 -16.01 -12.87 0.87
CA VAL A 449 -14.63 -12.51 0.50
C VAL A 449 -14.31 -13.02 -0.91
N PHE A 450 -14.60 -14.30 -1.19
CA PHE A 450 -14.36 -14.93 -2.49
C PHE A 450 -15.14 -14.27 -3.64
N ASP A 451 -16.38 -13.84 -3.40
CA ASP A 451 -17.18 -13.04 -4.33
C ASP A 451 -16.48 -11.72 -4.68
N ARG A 452 -15.90 -11.02 -3.69
CA ARG A 452 -15.18 -9.76 -3.93
C ARG A 452 -13.89 -9.96 -4.74
N MET A 453 -13.21 -11.09 -4.55
CA MET A 453 -12.03 -11.47 -5.34
C MET A 453 -12.42 -11.81 -6.79
N ALA A 454 -13.45 -12.65 -6.99
CA ALA A 454 -13.95 -13.01 -8.32
C ALA A 454 -14.46 -11.77 -9.09
N ASN A 455 -15.20 -10.87 -8.43
CA ASN A 455 -15.60 -9.58 -9.01
C ASN A 455 -14.41 -8.67 -9.36
N ALA A 456 -13.26 -8.82 -8.69
CA ALA A 456 -12.02 -8.13 -9.04
C ALA A 456 -11.21 -8.86 -10.14
N GLY A 457 -11.75 -9.92 -10.75
CA GLY A 457 -11.07 -10.68 -11.81
C GLY A 457 -9.90 -11.54 -11.32
N VAL A 458 -9.81 -11.80 -10.01
CA VAL A 458 -8.82 -12.74 -9.44
C VAL A 458 -9.06 -14.12 -10.03
N ASN A 459 -7.99 -14.84 -10.36
CA ASN A 459 -8.07 -16.22 -10.87
C ASN A 459 -7.19 -17.21 -10.10
N VAL A 460 -6.36 -16.74 -9.16
CA VAL A 460 -5.58 -17.57 -8.23
C VAL A 460 -5.61 -16.99 -6.82
N VAL A 461 -5.86 -17.81 -5.79
CA VAL A 461 -5.88 -17.39 -4.38
C VAL A 461 -4.74 -18.08 -3.62
N PHE A 462 -3.81 -17.30 -3.05
CA PHE A 462 -2.83 -17.79 -2.08
C PHE A 462 -3.45 -17.68 -0.68
N PHE A 463 -4.02 -18.78 -0.17
CA PHE A 463 -4.84 -18.79 1.04
C PHE A 463 -4.00 -19.15 2.27
N GLU A 464 -3.90 -18.27 3.28
CA GLU A 464 -2.99 -18.46 4.42
C GLU A 464 -3.38 -19.66 5.31
N THR A 465 -2.79 -20.81 5.01
CA THR A 465 -3.18 -22.13 5.48
C THR A 465 -2.38 -22.58 6.70
N ILE A 466 -1.09 -22.24 6.76
CA ILE A 466 -0.22 -22.47 7.94
C ILE A 466 0.53 -21.18 8.25
N ASN A 467 0.36 -20.65 9.47
CA ASN A 467 1.08 -19.47 9.96
C ASN A 467 1.51 -19.66 11.42
N ALA A 468 2.78 -19.41 11.71
CA ALA A 468 3.36 -19.46 13.06
C ALA A 468 3.01 -20.75 13.81
N SER A 469 3.33 -21.89 13.19
CA SER A 469 3.11 -23.26 13.68
C SER A 469 1.65 -23.71 13.88
N TYR A 470 0.67 -22.88 13.52
CA TYR A 470 -0.75 -23.26 13.52
C TYR A 470 -1.27 -23.45 12.09
N PRO A 471 -1.83 -24.62 11.73
CA PRO A 471 -2.73 -24.72 10.60
C PRO A 471 -4.05 -23.98 10.89
N ILE A 472 -4.67 -23.45 9.84
CA ILE A 472 -5.98 -22.81 9.90
C ILE A 472 -7.13 -23.84 10.01
N TYR A 473 -6.86 -25.07 9.57
CA TYR A 473 -7.76 -26.22 9.47
C TYR A 473 -7.48 -27.27 10.58
N PRO A 474 -8.40 -28.23 10.83
CA PRO A 474 -8.16 -29.34 11.76
C PRO A 474 -7.14 -30.34 11.17
N SER A 475 -5.94 -30.39 11.74
CA SER A 475 -4.84 -31.26 11.32
C SER A 475 -4.68 -32.45 12.28
N ALA A 476 -4.28 -33.61 11.76
CA ALA A 476 -3.84 -34.77 12.53
C ALA A 476 -2.32 -34.78 12.78
N ILE A 477 -1.57 -33.93 12.07
CA ILE A 477 -0.11 -33.81 12.17
C ILE A 477 0.30 -32.69 13.16
N ALA A 478 -0.34 -31.51 13.07
CA ALA A 478 -0.05 -30.41 13.97
C ALA A 478 -0.70 -30.63 15.36
N PRO A 479 -0.02 -30.22 16.45
CA PRO A 479 -0.53 -30.45 17.81
C PRO A 479 -1.73 -29.56 18.20
N GLU A 480 -2.10 -28.55 17.39
CA GLU A 480 -3.21 -27.62 17.67
C GLU A 480 -3.64 -26.85 16.39
N GLN A 481 -4.95 -26.83 16.06
CA GLN A 481 -5.52 -25.89 15.08
C GLN A 481 -5.52 -24.48 15.64
N ASN A 482 -5.29 -23.45 14.81
CA ASN A 482 -5.32 -22.05 15.22
C ASN A 482 -6.57 -21.71 16.07
N PRO A 483 -6.45 -21.28 17.34
CA PRO A 483 -7.62 -21.12 18.21
C PRO A 483 -8.61 -20.04 17.78
N LEU A 484 -8.26 -19.21 16.79
CA LEU A 484 -9.16 -18.24 16.17
C LEU A 484 -10.06 -18.83 15.06
N THR A 485 -9.79 -20.07 14.62
CA THR A 485 -10.59 -20.81 13.62
C THR A 485 -11.03 -22.20 14.09
N GLN A 486 -10.80 -22.56 15.36
CA GLN A 486 -11.36 -23.76 15.96
C GLN A 486 -12.90 -23.81 15.84
N GLY A 487 -13.43 -25.02 15.64
CA GLY A 487 -14.86 -25.27 15.43
C GLY A 487 -15.33 -25.27 13.98
N TRP A 488 -14.46 -24.91 13.01
CA TRP A 488 -14.73 -25.07 11.57
C TRP A 488 -13.45 -25.37 10.77
N ASP A 489 -13.61 -25.65 9.47
CA ASP A 489 -12.50 -25.87 8.53
C ASP A 489 -12.51 -24.79 7.44
N PRO A 490 -11.66 -23.76 7.56
CA PRO A 490 -11.60 -22.68 6.58
C PRO A 490 -10.96 -23.10 5.25
N LEU A 491 -10.10 -24.12 5.23
CA LEU A 491 -9.43 -24.57 4.00
C LEU A 491 -10.42 -25.34 3.12
N LYS A 492 -11.22 -26.24 3.71
CA LYS A 492 -12.29 -26.96 3.02
C LYS A 492 -13.33 -26.02 2.42
N ALA A 493 -13.74 -25.01 3.19
CA ALA A 493 -14.60 -23.93 2.70
C ALA A 493 -13.95 -23.15 1.55
N ALA A 494 -12.69 -22.74 1.69
CA ALA A 494 -11.97 -21.96 0.68
C ALA A 494 -11.80 -22.71 -0.65
N VAL A 495 -11.51 -24.02 -0.63
CA VAL A 495 -11.39 -24.85 -1.85
C VAL A 495 -12.70 -24.86 -2.63
N LYS A 496 -13.80 -25.21 -1.96
CA LYS A 496 -15.15 -25.19 -2.55
C LYS A 496 -15.46 -23.82 -3.15
N LEU A 497 -15.28 -22.75 -2.38
CA LEU A 497 -15.61 -21.38 -2.78
C LEU A 497 -14.75 -20.86 -3.94
N ALA A 498 -13.50 -21.29 -4.05
CA ALA A 498 -12.62 -20.99 -5.18
C ALA A 498 -13.15 -21.63 -6.47
N HIS A 499 -13.39 -22.94 -6.43
CA HIS A 499 -13.79 -23.74 -7.59
C HIS A 499 -15.17 -23.37 -8.13
N GLU A 500 -16.15 -23.09 -7.25
CA GLU A 500 -17.45 -22.52 -7.61
C GLU A 500 -17.35 -21.25 -8.47
N ARG A 501 -16.29 -20.46 -8.26
CA ARG A 501 -16.04 -19.18 -8.94
C ARG A 501 -15.02 -19.30 -10.08
N GLY A 502 -14.53 -20.51 -10.36
CA GLY A 502 -13.51 -20.76 -11.39
C GLY A 502 -12.13 -20.18 -11.06
N MET A 503 -11.83 -19.92 -9.79
CA MET A 503 -10.50 -19.55 -9.32
C MET A 503 -9.75 -20.79 -8.84
N GLU A 504 -8.45 -20.84 -9.08
CA GLU A 504 -7.58 -21.85 -8.46
C GLU A 504 -7.17 -21.41 -7.04
N ILE A 505 -6.96 -22.38 -6.15
CA ILE A 505 -6.50 -22.14 -4.79
C ILE A 505 -5.16 -22.82 -4.50
N HIS A 506 -4.24 -22.05 -3.96
CA HIS A 506 -2.95 -22.52 -3.45
C HIS A 506 -2.94 -22.39 -1.93
N ALA A 507 -2.67 -23.48 -1.23
CA ALA A 507 -2.46 -23.45 0.22
C ALA A 507 -1.12 -22.75 0.54
N TRP A 508 -1.17 -21.54 1.09
CA TRP A 508 0.01 -20.77 1.49
C TRP A 508 0.47 -21.21 2.88
N ALA A 509 1.67 -21.77 2.95
CA ALA A 509 2.27 -22.32 4.16
C ALA A 509 3.57 -21.59 4.52
N TRP A 510 3.66 -21.12 5.76
CA TRP A 510 4.93 -20.69 6.37
C TRP A 510 5.76 -21.95 6.66
N ILE A 511 6.86 -22.15 5.93
CA ILE A 511 7.72 -23.35 6.06
C ILE A 511 8.60 -23.24 7.32
N PHE A 512 9.66 -22.44 7.29
CA PHE A 512 10.61 -22.40 8.41
C PHE A 512 10.29 -21.34 9.47
N ALA A 513 9.35 -20.42 9.25
CA ALA A 513 8.96 -19.44 10.28
C ALA A 513 7.91 -20.01 11.25
N ALA A 514 8.37 -20.40 12.43
CA ALA A 514 7.60 -21.11 13.45
C ALA A 514 6.82 -20.21 14.42
N ALA A 515 7.32 -19.02 14.76
CA ALA A 515 6.67 -18.11 15.72
C ALA A 515 6.65 -16.67 15.22
N ASN A 516 5.70 -15.86 15.69
CA ASN A 516 5.57 -14.46 15.31
C ASN A 516 4.97 -13.62 16.44
N GLN A 517 5.70 -12.62 16.93
CA GLN A 517 5.25 -11.75 18.02
C GLN A 517 3.90 -11.05 17.76
N ARG A 518 3.59 -10.74 16.49
CA ARG A 518 2.28 -10.19 16.11
C ARG A 518 1.14 -11.19 16.26
N HIS A 519 1.41 -12.48 16.02
CA HIS A 519 0.41 -13.51 16.26
C HIS A 519 0.21 -13.71 17.75
N ASN A 520 1.29 -13.79 18.52
CA ASN A 520 1.23 -13.94 19.97
C ASN A 520 0.41 -12.81 20.62
N GLU A 521 0.62 -11.55 20.21
CA GLU A 521 -0.18 -10.39 20.65
C GLU A 521 -1.68 -10.58 20.37
N VAL A 522 -2.05 -11.03 19.17
CA VAL A 522 -3.46 -11.31 18.80
C VAL A 522 -4.04 -12.51 19.58
N MET A 523 -3.21 -13.47 19.99
CA MET A 523 -3.60 -14.62 20.83
C MET A 523 -3.61 -14.33 22.34
N GLY A 524 -3.18 -13.14 22.77
CA GLY A 524 -2.93 -12.85 24.19
C GLY A 524 -1.75 -13.62 24.80
N GLN A 525 -0.90 -14.21 23.96
CA GLN A 525 0.27 -15.01 24.36
C GLN A 525 1.51 -14.13 24.63
N PRO A 526 2.47 -14.59 25.47
CA PRO A 526 3.72 -13.88 25.72
C PRO A 526 4.53 -13.56 24.45
N LYS A 527 5.23 -12.42 24.44
CA LYS A 527 6.08 -12.00 23.30
C LYS A 527 7.28 -12.94 23.03
N ASN A 528 7.60 -13.84 23.94
CA ASN A 528 8.63 -14.88 23.80
C ASN A 528 8.05 -16.29 23.61
N TYR A 529 6.72 -16.45 23.50
CA TYR A 529 6.10 -17.76 23.21
C TYR A 529 6.49 -18.24 21.80
N LEU A 530 7.01 -19.47 21.71
CA LEU A 530 7.56 -20.04 20.47
C LEU A 530 6.52 -20.72 19.57
N GLY A 531 5.23 -20.67 19.92
CA GLY A 531 4.19 -21.42 19.23
C GLY A 531 4.07 -22.88 19.69
N PRO A 532 3.01 -23.58 19.28
CA PRO A 532 2.63 -24.87 19.86
C PRO A 532 3.63 -26.00 19.57
N VAL A 533 4.42 -25.92 18.50
CA VAL A 533 5.40 -26.95 18.11
C VAL A 533 6.73 -26.74 18.82
N LEU A 534 7.37 -25.56 18.66
CA LEU A 534 8.66 -25.29 19.30
C LEU A 534 8.59 -25.21 20.84
N SER A 535 7.42 -24.98 21.44
CA SER A 535 7.25 -25.13 22.90
C SER A 535 7.14 -26.59 23.36
N ARG A 536 6.98 -27.55 22.44
CA ARG A 536 7.06 -29.01 22.70
C ARG A 536 8.42 -29.58 22.26
N HIS A 537 9.02 -29.02 21.21
CA HIS A 537 10.31 -29.40 20.63
C HIS A 537 11.28 -28.18 20.64
N PRO A 538 11.85 -27.81 21.80
CA PRO A 538 12.67 -26.60 21.93
C PRO A 538 14.04 -26.71 21.24
N ASP A 539 14.49 -27.92 20.95
CA ASP A 539 15.71 -28.27 20.21
C ASP A 539 15.57 -28.10 18.69
N TRP A 540 14.34 -28.04 18.16
CA TRP A 540 14.03 -27.80 16.75
C TRP A 540 14.22 -26.33 16.30
N VAL A 541 14.63 -25.41 17.19
CA VAL A 541 14.70 -23.96 16.89
C VAL A 541 16.06 -23.51 16.32
N ILE A 542 16.05 -22.59 15.35
CA ILE A 542 17.27 -21.84 14.98
C ILE A 542 17.56 -20.79 16.03
N THR A 543 18.80 -20.76 16.51
CA THR A 543 19.33 -19.66 17.33
C THR A 543 20.35 -18.79 16.58
N ASN A 544 20.60 -17.59 17.12
CA ASN A 544 21.84 -16.85 16.86
C ASN A 544 23.01 -17.41 17.69
N LYS A 545 24.20 -16.82 17.58
CA LYS A 545 25.39 -17.28 18.34
C LYS A 545 25.26 -17.18 19.87
N GLN A 546 24.29 -16.43 20.38
CA GLN A 546 24.02 -16.23 21.80
C GLN A 546 22.94 -17.17 22.34
N GLY A 547 22.32 -18.00 21.50
CA GLY A 547 21.21 -18.88 21.87
C GLY A 547 19.81 -18.23 21.76
N GLU A 548 19.72 -16.98 21.29
CA GLU A 548 18.43 -16.29 21.13
C GLU A 548 17.65 -16.87 19.93
N PRO A 549 16.37 -17.27 20.10
CA PRO A 549 15.57 -17.86 19.02
C PRO A 549 14.81 -16.81 18.18
N PHE A 550 14.67 -15.56 18.64
CA PHE A 550 13.89 -14.52 17.96
C PHE A 550 14.76 -13.56 17.15
N ASP A 551 14.43 -13.39 15.86
CA ASP A 551 15.17 -12.60 14.88
C ASP A 551 15.30 -11.10 15.24
N TYR A 552 16.11 -10.37 14.45
CA TYR A 552 16.36 -8.93 14.63
C TYR A 552 15.23 -8.05 14.04
N GLY A 553 13.99 -8.56 14.00
CA GLY A 553 12.82 -7.83 13.52
C GLY A 553 12.53 -6.55 14.32
N LYS A 554 12.37 -5.41 13.62
CA LYS A 554 12.23 -4.08 14.24
C LYS A 554 10.84 -3.77 14.83
N GLU A 555 9.78 -4.37 14.28
CA GLU A 555 8.41 -4.25 14.80
C GLU A 555 8.00 -5.54 15.53
N TYR A 556 8.06 -6.67 14.83
CA TYR A 556 7.61 -7.98 15.30
C TYR A 556 8.62 -9.06 14.92
N LYS A 557 9.32 -9.58 15.94
CA LYS A 557 10.29 -10.66 15.77
C LYS A 557 9.63 -12.00 15.48
N LYS A 558 10.39 -12.91 14.89
CA LYS A 558 9.98 -14.28 14.57
C LYS A 558 11.03 -15.30 15.02
N ALA A 559 10.58 -16.47 15.45
CA ALA A 559 11.43 -17.64 15.64
C ALA A 559 11.23 -18.63 14.49
N PHE A 560 12.23 -19.43 14.19
CA PHE A 560 12.28 -20.31 13.02
C PHE A 560 12.68 -21.73 13.41
N TYR A 561 12.15 -22.73 12.71
CA TYR A 561 12.62 -24.12 12.81
C TYR A 561 13.99 -24.28 12.12
N ASP A 562 14.87 -25.15 12.63
CA ASP A 562 16.16 -25.48 12.01
C ASP A 562 15.98 -26.28 10.70
N PRO A 563 16.28 -25.70 9.52
CA PRO A 563 16.15 -26.41 8.25
C PRO A 563 17.09 -27.61 8.14
N ALA A 564 18.14 -27.70 8.97
CA ALA A 564 19.04 -28.84 9.04
C ALA A 564 18.56 -29.96 9.98
N ASN A 565 17.47 -29.77 10.73
CA ASN A 565 16.90 -30.81 11.58
C ASN A 565 16.01 -31.75 10.73
N PRO A 566 16.28 -33.06 10.69
CA PRO A 566 15.51 -33.99 9.85
C PRO A 566 14.07 -34.21 10.35
N GLU A 567 13.82 -34.13 11.66
CA GLU A 567 12.47 -34.25 12.23
C GLU A 567 11.62 -33.03 11.86
N VAL A 568 12.21 -31.82 11.87
CA VAL A 568 11.60 -30.60 11.33
C VAL A 568 11.24 -30.77 9.86
N GLN A 569 12.14 -31.30 9.03
CA GLN A 569 11.85 -31.52 7.62
C GLN A 569 10.68 -32.49 7.44
N GLU A 570 10.68 -33.63 8.14
CA GLU A 570 9.63 -34.63 8.01
C GLU A 570 8.26 -34.16 8.55
N TYR A 571 8.25 -33.41 9.66
CA TYR A 571 7.03 -32.76 10.18
C TYR A 571 6.44 -31.76 9.19
N LEU A 572 7.28 -30.89 8.61
CA LEU A 572 6.84 -29.90 7.62
C LEU A 572 6.40 -30.56 6.31
N LEU A 573 7.07 -31.63 5.85
CA LEU A 573 6.64 -32.42 4.70
C LEU A 573 5.28 -33.07 4.96
N SER A 574 5.12 -33.74 6.11
CA SER A 574 3.86 -34.38 6.53
C SER A 574 2.67 -33.42 6.51
N LEU A 575 2.84 -32.16 6.94
CA LEU A 575 1.79 -31.14 6.87
C LEU A 575 1.42 -30.72 5.44
N LEU A 576 2.38 -30.66 4.53
CA LEU A 576 2.12 -30.33 3.12
C LEU A 576 1.46 -31.52 2.40
N GLU A 577 1.87 -32.75 2.74
CA GLU A 577 1.28 -34.00 2.25
C GLU A 577 -0.16 -34.21 2.77
N GLU A 578 -0.43 -33.87 4.04
CA GLU A 578 -1.79 -33.83 4.60
C GLU A 578 -2.69 -32.87 3.81
N ILE A 579 -2.21 -31.66 3.51
CA ILE A 579 -2.92 -30.69 2.68
C ILE A 579 -3.21 -31.25 1.28
N ALA A 580 -2.18 -31.79 0.61
CA ALA A 580 -2.31 -32.29 -0.77
C ALA A 580 -3.15 -33.58 -0.90
N THR A 581 -3.30 -34.34 0.19
CA THR A 581 -4.09 -35.58 0.23
C THR A 581 -5.55 -35.31 0.61
N ASN A 582 -5.80 -34.46 1.61
CA ASN A 582 -7.14 -34.29 2.20
C ASN A 582 -7.96 -33.15 1.56
N TYR A 583 -7.33 -32.27 0.79
CA TYR A 583 -7.96 -31.09 0.20
C TYR A 583 -7.70 -31.01 -1.31
N ASP A 584 -8.73 -30.68 -2.10
CA ASP A 584 -8.59 -30.52 -3.55
C ASP A 584 -7.95 -29.18 -3.94
N VAL A 585 -6.80 -28.85 -3.35
CA VAL A 585 -6.04 -27.64 -3.67
C VAL A 585 -5.38 -27.76 -5.05
N ASP A 586 -5.39 -26.68 -5.81
CA ASP A 586 -4.77 -26.61 -7.15
C ASP A 586 -3.24 -26.50 -7.07
N GLY A 587 -2.74 -26.00 -5.94
CA GLY A 587 -1.33 -25.87 -5.63
C GLY A 587 -1.02 -25.69 -4.15
N VAL A 588 0.26 -25.55 -3.86
CA VAL A 588 0.82 -25.23 -2.54
C VAL A 588 1.82 -24.09 -2.72
N GLN A 589 1.78 -23.08 -1.86
CA GLN A 589 2.74 -21.97 -1.88
C GLN A 589 3.64 -22.00 -0.65
N PHE A 590 4.95 -22.11 -0.89
CA PHE A 590 5.97 -22.02 0.15
C PHE A 590 6.29 -20.54 0.46
N ASP A 591 6.09 -20.11 1.69
CA ASP A 591 6.56 -18.82 2.22
C ASP A 591 7.45 -19.05 3.45
N TYR A 592 8.30 -18.08 3.78
CA TYR A 592 9.38 -18.24 4.76
C TYR A 592 10.26 -19.48 4.49
N ILE A 593 10.33 -19.90 3.23
CA ILE A 593 11.23 -20.93 2.70
C ILE A 593 12.65 -20.35 2.58
N ARG A 594 13.28 -20.14 3.74
CA ARG A 594 14.54 -19.40 3.94
C ARG A 594 14.97 -19.40 5.41
N TYR A 595 16.20 -18.99 5.68
CA TYR A 595 16.66 -18.64 7.03
C TYR A 595 16.14 -17.25 7.47
N PRO A 596 16.27 -16.88 8.76
CA PRO A 596 16.11 -15.51 9.25
C PRO A 596 17.01 -14.52 8.49
N PHE A 597 16.65 -13.23 8.50
CA PHE A 597 17.48 -12.19 7.89
C PHE A 597 18.87 -12.14 8.56
N GLN A 598 19.91 -12.28 7.76
CA GLN A 598 21.30 -12.10 8.18
C GLN A 598 21.76 -10.66 7.87
N ALA A 599 22.49 -10.06 8.80
CA ALA A 599 23.37 -8.91 8.55
C ALA A 599 24.73 -9.18 9.24
N PRO A 600 25.60 -10.04 8.66
CA PRO A 600 26.80 -10.52 9.35
C PRO A 600 27.83 -9.42 9.66
N GLN A 601 27.80 -8.29 8.95
CA GLN A 601 28.59 -7.09 9.27
C GLN A 601 28.20 -6.45 10.62
N ALA A 602 26.96 -6.64 11.07
CA ALA A 602 26.46 -6.23 12.38
C ALA A 602 26.47 -7.39 13.41
N ASN A 603 27.12 -8.52 13.08
CA ASN A 603 27.07 -9.79 13.82
C ASN A 603 25.65 -10.42 13.96
N GLU A 604 24.65 -9.88 13.25
CA GLU A 604 23.28 -10.40 13.20
C GLU A 604 23.26 -11.67 12.32
N THR A 605 23.47 -12.83 12.92
CA THR A 605 23.55 -14.11 12.19
C THR A 605 22.77 -15.22 12.88
N PHE A 606 22.11 -16.07 12.10
CA PHE A 606 21.29 -17.20 12.57
C PHE A 606 21.68 -18.49 11.84
N GLY A 607 21.52 -19.61 12.53
CA GLY A 607 21.83 -20.94 12.01
C GLY A 607 22.47 -21.86 13.06
N TYR A 608 22.55 -21.46 14.33
CA TYR A 608 23.36 -22.15 15.33
C TYR A 608 22.52 -23.13 16.19
N GLY A 609 21.42 -23.63 15.61
CA GLY A 609 20.62 -24.74 16.14
C GLY A 609 21.44 -26.03 16.22
N LEU A 610 20.97 -26.99 17.03
CA LEU A 610 21.75 -28.18 17.40
C LEU A 610 22.09 -29.05 16.17
N SER A 611 21.10 -29.34 15.32
CA SER A 611 21.27 -30.12 14.09
C SER A 611 22.19 -29.41 13.08
N SER A 612 21.94 -28.12 12.83
CA SER A 612 22.78 -27.28 11.95
C SER A 612 24.25 -27.26 12.40
N ARG A 613 24.53 -27.14 13.71
CA ARG A 613 25.91 -27.17 14.25
C ARG A 613 26.55 -28.54 14.14
N TRP A 614 25.82 -29.60 14.50
CA TRP A 614 26.35 -30.97 14.49
C TRP A 614 26.70 -31.43 13.08
N LEU A 615 25.78 -31.28 12.12
CA LEU A 615 25.99 -31.68 10.72
C LEU A 615 27.20 -30.99 10.09
N PHE A 616 27.29 -29.66 10.21
CA PHE A 616 28.43 -28.93 9.64
C PHE A 616 29.76 -29.27 10.31
N LYS A 617 29.76 -29.61 11.60
CA LYS A 617 30.94 -30.09 12.32
C LYS A 617 31.36 -31.50 11.91
N GLN A 618 30.43 -32.38 11.56
CA GLN A 618 30.77 -33.68 10.95
C GLN A 618 31.37 -33.50 9.54
N GLU A 619 30.80 -32.61 8.73
CA GLU A 619 31.29 -32.34 7.36
C GLU A 619 32.69 -31.69 7.32
N THR A 620 32.99 -30.80 8.28
CA THR A 620 34.18 -29.92 8.20
C THR A 620 35.17 -30.03 9.37
N GLY A 621 34.83 -30.77 10.44
CA GLY A 621 35.56 -30.80 11.70
C GLY A 621 35.41 -29.55 12.59
N VAL A 622 34.82 -28.46 12.08
CA VAL A 622 34.73 -27.16 12.75
C VAL A 622 33.29 -26.87 13.19
N ASP A 623 33.11 -26.45 14.45
CA ASP A 623 31.80 -25.98 14.92
C ASP A 623 31.50 -24.60 14.32
N PRO A 624 30.35 -24.39 13.64
CA PRO A 624 30.09 -23.10 13.01
C PRO A 624 29.91 -21.95 14.00
N ILE A 625 29.78 -22.22 15.31
CA ILE A 625 29.84 -21.19 16.35
C ILE A 625 31.14 -20.36 16.30
N ASP A 626 32.25 -20.95 15.86
CA ASP A 626 33.56 -20.29 15.74
C ASP A 626 33.74 -19.55 14.40
N ILE A 627 32.85 -19.78 13.42
CA ILE A 627 32.98 -19.28 12.05
C ILE A 627 32.39 -17.85 11.93
N TYR A 628 33.20 -16.89 11.48
CA TYR A 628 32.85 -15.46 11.33
C TYR A 628 33.03 -14.99 9.87
N PRO A 629 32.52 -13.81 9.44
CA PRO A 629 32.47 -13.40 8.03
C PRO A 629 33.80 -13.25 7.26
N LYS A 630 34.95 -13.45 7.92
CA LYS A 630 36.29 -13.48 7.30
C LYS A 630 37.00 -14.84 7.49
N HIS A 631 36.34 -15.82 8.11
CA HIS A 631 36.86 -17.17 8.30
C HIS A 631 36.78 -17.95 6.97
N PRO A 632 37.78 -18.79 6.61
CA PRO A 632 37.79 -19.50 5.32
C PRO A 632 36.51 -20.30 5.03
N LEU A 633 35.94 -20.95 6.05
CA LEU A 633 34.72 -21.75 5.93
C LEU A 633 33.41 -20.92 5.92
N TRP A 634 33.44 -19.58 5.97
CA TRP A 634 32.21 -18.77 5.99
C TRP A 634 31.32 -18.98 4.75
N ASN A 635 31.94 -19.13 3.58
CA ASN A 635 31.22 -19.40 2.35
C ASN A 635 30.62 -20.81 2.37
N SER A 636 31.37 -21.83 2.81
CA SER A 636 30.87 -23.19 3.02
C SER A 636 29.68 -23.23 3.99
N TRP A 637 29.76 -22.50 5.10
CA TRP A 637 28.67 -22.36 6.09
C TRP A 637 27.43 -21.65 5.53
N THR A 638 27.60 -20.73 4.59
CA THR A 638 26.49 -20.06 3.91
C THR A 638 25.86 -20.98 2.86
N SER A 639 26.67 -21.74 2.12
CA SER A 639 26.22 -22.75 1.15
C SER A 639 25.49 -23.92 1.83
N PHE A 640 26.03 -24.48 2.92
CA PHE A 640 25.41 -25.56 3.70
C PHE A 640 23.97 -25.23 4.08
N ARG A 641 23.76 -24.04 4.69
CA ARG A 641 22.43 -23.55 5.08
C ARG A 641 21.50 -23.37 3.88
N ALA A 642 21.98 -22.78 2.78
CA ALA A 642 21.18 -22.66 1.56
C ALA A 642 20.85 -24.01 0.91
N GLN A 643 21.71 -25.02 1.07
CA GLN A 643 21.47 -26.37 0.60
C GLN A 643 20.37 -27.07 1.41
N GLN A 644 20.24 -26.82 2.72
CA GLN A 644 19.14 -27.38 3.52
C GLN A 644 17.77 -26.92 2.98
N VAL A 645 17.61 -25.61 2.74
CA VAL A 645 16.38 -25.04 2.15
C VAL A 645 16.13 -25.61 0.75
N THR A 646 17.19 -25.77 -0.05
CA THR A 646 17.11 -26.28 -1.43
C THR A 646 16.74 -27.76 -1.49
N ASN A 647 17.28 -28.58 -0.58
CA ASN A 647 16.93 -29.98 -0.42
C ASN A 647 15.46 -30.14 -0.01
N PHE A 648 14.99 -29.34 0.95
CA PHE A 648 13.58 -29.35 1.35
C PHE A 648 12.65 -29.04 0.16
N VAL A 649 12.94 -28.01 -0.64
CA VAL A 649 12.14 -27.67 -1.84
C VAL A 649 12.13 -28.82 -2.86
N ALA A 650 13.27 -29.48 -3.08
CA ALA A 650 13.36 -30.64 -3.97
C ALA A 650 12.49 -31.81 -3.48
N ILE A 651 12.63 -32.19 -2.21
CA ILE A 651 11.90 -33.31 -1.59
C ILE A 651 10.39 -33.01 -1.56
N ALA A 652 10.00 -31.81 -1.11
CA ALA A 652 8.60 -31.39 -1.07
C ALA A 652 7.98 -31.39 -2.48
N SER A 653 8.65 -30.80 -3.48
CA SER A 653 8.14 -30.86 -4.87
C SER A 653 8.03 -32.29 -5.40
N THR A 654 8.92 -33.20 -5.02
CA THR A 654 8.86 -34.60 -5.44
C THR A 654 7.68 -35.32 -4.80
N ARG A 655 7.57 -35.32 -3.46
CA ARG A 655 6.50 -36.04 -2.74
C ARG A 655 5.11 -35.50 -3.08
N LEU A 656 4.94 -34.17 -3.10
CA LEU A 656 3.64 -33.56 -3.39
C LEU A 656 3.16 -33.85 -4.83
N LYS A 657 4.08 -33.93 -5.80
CA LYS A 657 3.75 -34.33 -7.18
C LYS A 657 3.62 -35.86 -7.36
N GLN A 658 4.09 -36.67 -6.41
CA GLN A 658 3.74 -38.10 -6.35
C GLN A 658 2.31 -38.32 -5.84
N ILE A 659 1.86 -37.52 -4.86
CA ILE A 659 0.46 -37.53 -4.38
C ILE A 659 -0.49 -36.99 -5.46
N LYS A 660 -0.18 -35.81 -6.03
CA LYS A 660 -1.03 -35.13 -7.01
C LYS A 660 -0.17 -34.56 -8.15
N PRO A 661 0.04 -35.30 -9.26
CA PRO A 661 0.94 -34.90 -10.35
C PRO A 661 0.66 -33.54 -11.00
N ASN A 662 -0.60 -33.08 -10.94
CA ASN A 662 -1.05 -31.79 -11.46
C ASN A 662 -1.05 -30.65 -10.41
N LEU A 663 -0.51 -30.88 -9.21
CA LEU A 663 -0.38 -29.86 -8.16
C LEU A 663 0.73 -28.87 -8.51
N LEU A 664 0.42 -27.57 -8.45
CA LEU A 664 1.39 -26.50 -8.72
C LEU A 664 2.15 -26.13 -7.45
N ILE A 665 3.48 -26.11 -7.52
CA ILE A 665 4.31 -25.58 -6.45
C ILE A 665 4.63 -24.11 -6.76
N SER A 666 4.30 -23.20 -5.85
CA SER A 666 4.70 -21.78 -5.92
C SER A 666 5.52 -21.37 -4.71
N ALA A 667 6.29 -20.27 -4.82
CA ALA A 667 7.14 -19.80 -3.72
C ALA A 667 7.15 -18.28 -3.60
N ALA A 668 6.92 -17.76 -2.39
CA ALA A 668 7.07 -16.34 -2.06
C ALA A 668 8.54 -16.04 -1.73
N VAL A 669 9.18 -15.16 -2.51
CA VAL A 669 10.63 -14.94 -2.47
C VAL A 669 11.01 -13.46 -2.51
N PHE A 670 12.20 -13.14 -2.01
CA PHE A 670 12.69 -11.75 -2.04
C PHE A 670 13.24 -11.35 -3.41
N PRO A 671 12.86 -10.16 -3.94
CA PRO A 671 13.38 -9.59 -5.18
C PRO A 671 14.76 -8.95 -4.96
N MET A 672 15.70 -9.76 -4.48
CA MET A 672 17.10 -9.40 -4.27
C MET A 672 17.96 -10.18 -5.26
N ALA A 673 19.04 -9.58 -5.75
CA ALA A 673 20.03 -10.24 -6.62
C ALA A 673 20.59 -11.50 -5.93
N GLN A 674 20.94 -12.54 -6.71
CA GLN A 674 21.25 -13.88 -6.19
C GLN A 674 22.27 -13.84 -5.04
N GLN A 675 23.40 -13.14 -5.22
CA GLN A 675 24.46 -13.07 -4.23
C GLN A 675 24.01 -12.43 -2.91
N GLU A 676 23.23 -11.34 -2.97
CA GLU A 676 22.71 -10.68 -1.76
C GLU A 676 21.73 -11.61 -1.02
N ARG A 677 20.80 -12.23 -1.75
CA ARG A 677 19.80 -13.14 -1.18
C ARG A 677 20.42 -14.41 -0.60
N MET A 678 21.42 -14.98 -1.25
CA MET A 678 22.17 -16.14 -0.74
C MET A 678 22.94 -15.79 0.53
N TYR A 679 23.47 -14.58 0.66
CA TYR A 679 24.15 -14.09 1.86
C TYR A 679 23.18 -13.71 3.00
N ARG A 680 22.04 -13.09 2.68
CA ARG A 680 21.09 -12.52 3.67
C ARG A 680 19.95 -13.44 4.08
N LEU A 681 19.59 -14.43 3.27
CA LEU A 681 18.36 -15.23 3.44
C LEU A 681 18.54 -16.73 3.14
N GLN A 682 19.64 -17.14 2.48
CA GLN A 682 19.90 -18.53 2.10
C GLN A 682 18.78 -19.12 1.20
N GLN A 683 18.26 -18.32 0.26
CA GLN A 683 17.08 -18.63 -0.58
C GLN A 683 17.44 -18.70 -2.08
N ASN A 684 17.74 -19.90 -2.59
CA ASN A 684 18.29 -20.13 -3.95
C ASN A 684 17.22 -20.39 -5.03
N TRP A 685 16.22 -19.51 -5.15
CA TRP A 685 15.05 -19.79 -6.01
C TRP A 685 15.36 -19.89 -7.51
N GLU A 686 16.51 -19.39 -7.98
CA GLU A 686 16.99 -19.62 -9.33
C GLU A 686 17.31 -21.09 -9.60
N GLU A 687 17.86 -21.82 -8.61
CA GLU A 687 18.06 -23.26 -8.77
C GLU A 687 16.72 -23.99 -8.74
N TRP A 688 15.85 -23.69 -7.77
CA TRP A 688 14.55 -24.35 -7.63
C TRP A 688 13.71 -24.20 -8.90
N GLY A 689 13.77 -23.01 -9.51
CA GLY A 689 13.16 -22.75 -10.80
C GLY A 689 13.83 -23.52 -11.93
N LYS A 690 15.16 -23.41 -12.11
CA LYS A 690 15.91 -24.15 -13.15
C LYS A 690 15.75 -25.67 -13.10
N ARG A 691 15.50 -26.23 -11.91
CA ARG A 691 15.27 -27.67 -11.68
C ARG A 691 13.82 -28.10 -11.96
N GLY A 692 12.87 -27.16 -12.04
CA GLY A 692 11.43 -27.43 -12.19
C GLY A 692 10.71 -27.81 -10.89
N TRP A 693 11.35 -27.65 -9.73
CA TRP A 693 10.76 -27.93 -8.42
C TRP A 693 9.73 -26.88 -7.98
N VAL A 694 9.83 -25.66 -8.52
CA VAL A 694 8.83 -24.61 -8.33
C VAL A 694 8.32 -24.17 -9.69
N ASP A 695 7.01 -24.19 -9.87
CA ASP A 695 6.34 -23.85 -11.13
C ASP A 695 6.10 -22.35 -11.26
N LEU A 696 5.88 -21.65 -10.13
CA LEU A 696 5.56 -20.23 -10.07
C LEU A 696 6.34 -19.50 -8.97
N ILE A 697 7.28 -18.65 -9.37
CA ILE A 697 8.04 -17.78 -8.46
C ILE A 697 7.25 -16.48 -8.23
N CYS A 698 6.94 -16.17 -6.97
CA CYS A 698 6.21 -14.96 -6.57
C CYS A 698 7.18 -13.97 -5.90
N LEU A 699 7.65 -12.97 -6.66
CA LEU A 699 8.59 -11.96 -6.14
C LEU A 699 7.86 -10.95 -5.24
N MET A 700 8.30 -10.77 -3.99
CA MET A 700 7.75 -9.78 -3.06
C MET A 700 8.21 -8.35 -3.37
N THR A 701 7.84 -7.82 -4.55
CA THR A 701 8.23 -6.51 -5.10
C THR A 701 7.51 -5.32 -4.45
N TYR A 702 7.20 -5.41 -3.17
CA TYR A 702 6.35 -4.46 -2.44
C TYR A 702 6.97 -3.06 -2.36
N ALA A 703 6.30 -2.08 -2.99
CA ALA A 703 6.67 -0.67 -3.05
C ALA A 703 5.46 0.23 -2.79
N LEU A 704 5.69 1.51 -2.43
CA LEU A 704 4.62 2.50 -2.18
C LEU A 704 4.30 3.38 -3.41
N ASP A 705 5.13 3.30 -4.45
CA ASP A 705 5.07 4.07 -5.68
C ASP A 705 5.55 3.20 -6.86
N THR A 706 5.35 3.67 -8.10
CA THR A 706 5.64 2.90 -9.30
C THR A 706 7.14 2.80 -9.61
N GLY A 707 7.96 3.78 -9.21
CA GLY A 707 9.41 3.77 -9.46
C GLY A 707 10.15 2.77 -8.56
N ASN A 708 9.82 2.74 -7.27
CA ASN A 708 10.31 1.72 -6.33
C ASN A 708 9.81 0.30 -6.66
N LEU A 709 8.72 0.15 -7.43
CA LEU A 709 8.31 -1.15 -7.98
C LEU A 709 9.21 -1.53 -9.17
N GLU A 710 9.43 -0.59 -10.10
CA GLU A 710 10.27 -0.77 -11.29
C GLU A 710 11.71 -1.18 -10.93
N GLU A 711 12.32 -0.56 -9.92
CA GLU A 711 13.62 -0.95 -9.35
C GLU A 711 13.63 -2.40 -8.81
N ARG A 712 12.53 -2.85 -8.20
CA ARG A 712 12.42 -4.21 -7.61
C ARG A 712 12.12 -5.28 -8.66
N THR A 713 11.71 -4.89 -9.86
CA THR A 713 11.34 -5.81 -10.94
C THR A 713 12.48 -6.16 -11.90
N GLN A 714 13.71 -5.67 -11.69
CA GLN A 714 14.83 -5.90 -12.62
C GLN A 714 15.13 -7.38 -12.89
N LEU A 715 14.92 -8.24 -11.88
CA LEU A 715 15.02 -9.71 -11.98
C LEU A 715 14.10 -10.32 -13.06
N LEU A 716 13.04 -9.63 -13.49
CA LEU A 716 12.20 -10.08 -14.61
C LEU A 716 12.93 -10.04 -15.94
N TYR A 717 13.94 -9.18 -16.12
CA TYR A 717 14.73 -9.08 -17.35
C TYR A 717 15.89 -10.09 -17.40
N GLU A 718 16.25 -10.72 -16.27
CA GLU A 718 17.31 -11.71 -16.26
C GLU A 718 16.94 -12.96 -17.08
N PRO A 719 17.86 -13.51 -17.89
CA PRO A 719 17.68 -14.80 -18.56
C PRO A 719 17.80 -15.97 -17.56
N MET A 720 16.91 -16.04 -16.56
CA MET A 720 16.89 -17.16 -15.62
C MET A 720 16.58 -18.44 -16.41
N ALA A 721 17.62 -19.26 -16.61
CA ALA A 721 17.74 -20.23 -17.71
C ALA A 721 16.41 -20.90 -18.08
N ALA A 722 15.97 -20.63 -19.31
CA ALA A 722 14.57 -20.65 -19.70
C ALA A 722 13.88 -22.01 -19.55
N GLY A 723 12.61 -21.97 -19.12
CA GLY A 723 11.65 -23.06 -19.32
C GLY A 723 11.04 -23.69 -18.08
N ALA A 724 11.63 -23.52 -16.89
CA ALA A 724 11.27 -24.37 -15.76
C ALA A 724 10.39 -23.75 -14.65
N SER A 725 10.16 -22.42 -14.71
CA SER A 725 9.12 -21.71 -13.92
C SER A 725 8.55 -20.53 -14.71
N LEU A 726 7.36 -20.08 -14.32
CA LEU A 726 6.92 -18.70 -14.54
C LEU A 726 7.34 -17.83 -13.34
N ILE A 727 7.53 -16.53 -13.55
CA ILE A 727 7.84 -15.55 -12.50
C ILE A 727 6.75 -14.48 -12.52
N ILE A 728 6.17 -14.16 -11.36
CA ILE A 728 5.24 -13.04 -11.18
C ILE A 728 5.68 -12.07 -10.06
N PRO A 729 5.65 -10.75 -10.32
CA PRO A 729 5.81 -9.71 -9.30
C PRO A 729 4.57 -9.52 -8.41
N GLY A 730 4.81 -9.21 -7.14
CA GLY A 730 3.80 -8.92 -6.12
C GLY A 730 3.65 -7.43 -5.84
N ILE A 731 2.43 -6.92 -5.92
CA ILE A 731 2.03 -5.56 -5.53
C ILE A 731 1.53 -5.58 -4.08
N ARG A 732 1.93 -4.57 -3.31
CA ARG A 732 1.41 -4.29 -1.99
C ARG A 732 0.25 -3.31 -2.09
N LEU A 733 -0.87 -3.60 -1.43
CA LEU A 733 -2.03 -2.72 -1.32
C LEU A 733 -1.99 -1.87 -0.03
N LEU A 734 -1.42 -2.40 1.07
CA LEU A 734 -1.37 -1.71 2.37
C LEU A 734 -0.70 -0.33 2.30
N LYS A 735 -1.46 0.74 2.51
CA LYS A 735 -1.02 2.16 2.40
C LYS A 735 -0.63 2.61 0.97
N VAL A 736 -1.05 1.92 -0.07
CA VAL A 736 -0.88 2.34 -1.48
C VAL A 736 -2.22 2.86 -2.02
N PRO A 737 -2.30 4.07 -2.61
CA PRO A 737 -3.54 4.59 -3.19
C PRO A 737 -3.99 3.78 -4.41
N ASP A 738 -5.30 3.57 -4.58
CA ASP A 738 -5.86 2.80 -5.70
C ASP A 738 -5.31 3.21 -7.09
N SER A 739 -5.13 4.50 -7.36
CA SER A 739 -4.58 4.98 -8.64
C SER A 739 -3.10 4.64 -8.84
N VAL A 740 -2.31 4.58 -7.76
CA VAL A 740 -0.91 4.13 -7.79
C VAL A 740 -0.87 2.60 -7.96
N THR A 741 -1.78 1.87 -7.31
CA THR A 741 -1.96 0.42 -7.54
C THR A 741 -2.26 0.11 -9.01
N ILE A 742 -3.12 0.89 -9.67
CA ILE A 742 -3.43 0.72 -11.10
C ILE A 742 -2.22 1.04 -11.99
N ASP A 743 -1.47 2.11 -11.71
CA ASP A 743 -0.24 2.43 -12.46
C ASP A 743 0.86 1.37 -12.26
N GLN A 744 1.00 0.85 -11.03
CA GLN A 744 1.84 -0.31 -10.72
C GLN A 744 1.40 -1.55 -11.50
N MET A 745 0.10 -1.89 -11.54
CA MET A 745 -0.41 -3.02 -12.34
C MET A 745 -0.13 -2.87 -13.84
N GLN A 746 -0.19 -1.65 -14.38
CA GLN A 746 0.07 -1.40 -15.80
C GLN A 746 1.56 -1.43 -16.13
N LEU A 747 2.43 -0.99 -15.21
CA LEU A 747 3.88 -1.23 -15.29
C LEU A 747 4.17 -2.73 -15.45
N LEU A 748 3.53 -3.60 -14.65
CA LEU A 748 3.78 -5.04 -14.69
C LEU A 748 3.25 -5.71 -15.96
N ARG A 749 2.09 -5.27 -16.49
CA ARG A 749 1.58 -5.69 -17.83
C ARG A 749 2.44 -5.23 -19.00
N ASN A 750 3.36 -4.31 -18.75
CA ASN A 750 4.33 -3.78 -19.70
C ASN A 750 5.73 -4.42 -19.53
N MET A 751 5.90 -5.35 -18.59
CA MET A 751 7.13 -6.09 -18.29
C MET A 751 7.06 -7.54 -18.77
N PRO A 752 8.20 -8.26 -18.88
CA PRO A 752 8.24 -9.65 -19.38
C PRO A 752 7.75 -10.68 -18.34
N THR A 753 6.55 -10.50 -17.79
CA THR A 753 5.89 -11.39 -16.81
C THR A 753 4.59 -11.99 -17.35
N SER A 754 4.22 -13.16 -16.82
CA SER A 754 2.96 -13.85 -17.12
C SER A 754 1.77 -13.37 -16.28
N GLY A 755 1.97 -12.42 -15.36
CA GLY A 755 0.93 -11.90 -14.48
C GLY A 755 1.49 -11.16 -13.26
N PHE A 756 0.70 -11.04 -12.21
CA PHE A 756 1.04 -10.39 -10.94
C PHE A 756 0.25 -10.99 -9.76
N ALA A 757 0.64 -10.64 -8.54
CA ALA A 757 -0.07 -11.00 -7.31
C ALA A 757 -0.34 -9.79 -6.41
N LEU A 758 -1.50 -9.71 -5.77
CA LEU A 758 -1.88 -8.61 -4.87
C LEU A 758 -1.76 -9.03 -3.39
N PHE A 759 -1.12 -8.22 -2.55
CA PHE A 759 -0.96 -8.43 -1.11
C PHE A 759 -1.59 -7.28 -0.30
N ALA A 760 -2.69 -7.47 0.44
CA ALA A 760 -3.50 -8.69 0.61
C ALA A 760 -5.00 -8.36 0.61
N ALA A 761 -5.85 -9.40 0.69
CA ALA A 761 -7.30 -9.29 0.66
C ALA A 761 -7.88 -8.29 1.66
N GLU A 762 -7.31 -8.16 2.87
CA GLU A 762 -7.69 -7.14 3.87
C GLU A 762 -7.60 -5.68 3.36
N ASN A 763 -6.87 -5.43 2.27
CA ASN A 763 -6.64 -4.10 1.71
C ASN A 763 -7.29 -3.87 0.35
N LEU A 764 -8.00 -4.85 -0.22
CA LEU A 764 -8.77 -4.62 -1.46
C LEU A 764 -9.90 -3.61 -1.15
N THR A 765 -9.76 -2.37 -1.61
CA THR A 765 -10.77 -1.32 -1.41
C THR A 765 -12.00 -1.58 -2.31
N PRO A 766 -13.21 -1.11 -1.95
CA PRO A 766 -14.37 -1.22 -2.83
C PRO A 766 -14.21 -0.45 -4.15
N ASN A 767 -13.43 0.63 -4.16
CA ASN A 767 -13.14 1.40 -5.37
C ASN A 767 -12.13 0.68 -6.27
N LEU A 768 -11.05 0.12 -5.72
CA LEU A 768 -10.14 -0.75 -6.46
C LEU A 768 -10.89 -1.97 -7.03
N GLN A 769 -11.70 -2.66 -6.22
CA GLN A 769 -12.55 -3.76 -6.70
C GLN A 769 -13.45 -3.33 -7.87
N SER A 770 -14.04 -2.14 -7.82
CA SER A 770 -14.87 -1.58 -8.91
C SER A 770 -14.06 -1.31 -10.19
N ILE A 771 -12.83 -0.81 -10.06
CA ILE A 771 -11.90 -0.60 -11.19
C ILE A 771 -11.46 -1.94 -11.79
N LEU A 772 -11.11 -2.92 -10.94
CA LEU A 772 -10.68 -4.23 -11.39
C LEU A 772 -11.83 -4.99 -12.08
N ASN A 773 -13.06 -4.87 -11.61
CA ASN A 773 -14.21 -5.45 -12.31
C ASN A 773 -14.32 -4.95 -13.77
N ARG A 774 -14.27 -3.63 -13.98
CA ARG A 774 -14.32 -3.03 -15.33
C ARG A 774 -13.15 -3.41 -16.25
N THR A 775 -11.96 -3.65 -15.69
CA THR A 775 -10.73 -3.84 -16.49
C THR A 775 -10.34 -5.30 -16.71
N GLN A 776 -10.71 -6.19 -15.78
CA GLN A 776 -10.28 -7.59 -15.71
C GLN A 776 -11.31 -8.56 -15.08
N GLY A 777 -12.51 -8.10 -14.69
CA GLY A 777 -13.57 -8.92 -14.10
C GLY A 777 -14.24 -9.90 -15.09
N VAL A 778 -15.28 -10.60 -14.64
CA VAL A 778 -16.01 -11.56 -15.47
C VAL A 778 -17.25 -10.88 -16.09
N ILE A 779 -17.19 -10.56 -17.39
CA ILE A 779 -18.34 -10.01 -18.13
C ILE A 779 -19.30 -11.11 -18.63
N SER A 780 -18.84 -12.35 -18.82
CA SER A 780 -19.73 -13.48 -19.13
C SER A 780 -19.18 -14.81 -18.60
N SER A 781 -20.07 -15.74 -18.26
CA SER A 781 -19.76 -17.06 -17.70
C SER A 781 -19.12 -18.04 -18.69
N ASN A 782 -19.21 -17.76 -20.00
CA ASN A 782 -19.02 -18.79 -21.03
C ASN A 782 -17.59 -18.85 -21.60
N ASN A 783 -16.81 -17.77 -21.46
CA ASN A 783 -15.42 -17.71 -21.93
C ASN A 783 -14.47 -17.76 -20.73
N LYS A 784 -14.08 -18.98 -20.30
CA LYS A 784 -12.99 -19.14 -19.32
C LYS A 784 -11.65 -18.80 -19.97
N GLU A 785 -10.96 -17.83 -19.40
CA GLU A 785 -9.65 -17.38 -19.87
C GLU A 785 -8.56 -18.41 -19.49
N PRO A 786 -7.60 -18.75 -20.39
CA PRO A 786 -6.56 -19.73 -20.08
C PRO A 786 -5.60 -19.23 -19.01
N LEU A 787 -5.43 -20.01 -17.94
CA LEU A 787 -4.40 -19.76 -16.93
C LEU A 787 -3.01 -20.05 -17.50
N PRO A 788 -2.05 -19.09 -17.43
CA PRO A 788 -0.75 -19.21 -18.13
C PRO A 788 0.08 -20.46 -17.84
N TYR A 789 -0.04 -21.05 -16.64
CA TYR A 789 0.67 -22.28 -16.27
C TYR A 789 -0.13 -23.57 -16.52
N ARG A 790 -1.44 -23.50 -16.76
CA ARG A 790 -2.27 -24.65 -17.18
C ARG A 790 -2.32 -24.80 -18.69
N GLN A 791 -2.42 -23.67 -19.40
CA GLN A 791 -2.71 -23.58 -20.82
C GLN A 791 -1.71 -22.64 -21.53
N PRO A 792 -0.38 -22.88 -21.41
CA PRO A 792 0.65 -21.96 -21.87
C PRO A 792 0.59 -21.68 -23.38
N PHE A 793 0.26 -22.68 -24.20
CA PHE A 793 0.16 -22.52 -25.65
C PHE A 793 -1.07 -21.70 -26.08
N GLN A 794 -2.24 -21.92 -25.47
CA GLN A 794 -3.43 -21.07 -25.70
C GLN A 794 -3.16 -19.63 -25.22
N THR A 795 -2.50 -19.48 -24.08
CA THR A 795 -2.13 -18.17 -23.51
C THR A 795 -1.15 -17.42 -24.42
N ALA A 796 -0.16 -18.12 -24.97
CA ALA A 796 0.80 -17.56 -25.93
C ALA A 796 0.11 -17.06 -27.20
N ALA A 797 -0.84 -17.84 -27.75
CA ALA A 797 -1.63 -17.45 -28.92
C ALA A 797 -2.49 -16.20 -28.66
N LEU A 798 -3.27 -16.17 -27.57
CA LEU A 798 -4.10 -15.01 -27.22
C LEU A 798 -3.28 -13.74 -26.94
N ARG A 799 -2.11 -13.87 -26.29
CA ARG A 799 -1.20 -12.73 -26.08
C ARG A 799 -0.59 -12.22 -27.39
N PHE A 800 -0.26 -13.10 -28.32
CA PHE A 800 0.21 -12.68 -29.65
C PHE A 800 -0.90 -12.02 -30.47
N GLN A 801 -2.14 -12.55 -30.40
CA GLN A 801 -3.32 -11.91 -31.01
C GLN A 801 -3.58 -10.51 -30.42
N GLY A 802 -3.35 -10.32 -29.11
CA GLY A 802 -3.39 -9.00 -28.47
C GLY A 802 -2.40 -8.00 -29.08
N LEU A 803 -1.15 -8.42 -29.32
CA LEU A 803 -0.15 -7.60 -30.02
C LEU A 803 -0.56 -7.31 -31.47
N GLN A 804 -1.04 -8.33 -32.20
CA GLN A 804 -1.55 -8.18 -33.56
C GLN A 804 -2.70 -7.16 -33.63
N LYS A 805 -3.60 -7.14 -32.65
CA LYS A 805 -4.71 -6.18 -32.57
C LYS A 805 -4.23 -4.76 -32.22
N GLU A 806 -3.25 -4.60 -31.34
CA GLU A 806 -2.62 -3.30 -31.06
C GLU A 806 -1.94 -2.71 -32.31
N TRP A 807 -1.14 -3.50 -33.02
CA TRP A 807 -0.48 -3.05 -34.25
C TRP A 807 -1.50 -2.72 -35.35
N SER A 808 -2.54 -3.55 -35.52
CA SER A 808 -3.63 -3.32 -36.48
C SER A 808 -4.40 -2.03 -36.17
N PHE A 809 -4.66 -1.74 -34.89
CA PHE A 809 -5.30 -0.50 -34.45
C PHE A 809 -4.46 0.74 -34.81
N LEU A 810 -3.13 0.67 -34.62
CA LEU A 810 -2.24 1.75 -35.02
C LEU A 810 -2.16 1.91 -36.55
N MET A 811 -2.18 0.83 -37.32
CA MET A 811 -2.17 0.89 -38.80
C MET A 811 -3.43 1.57 -39.36
N VAL A 812 -4.62 1.17 -38.91
CA VAL A 812 -5.90 1.74 -39.39
C VAL A 812 -6.06 3.22 -39.02
N ASN A 813 -5.39 3.68 -37.95
CA ASN A 813 -5.36 5.08 -37.57
C ASN A 813 -4.12 5.86 -38.07
N ASN A 814 -3.32 5.26 -38.96
CA ASN A 814 -2.08 5.82 -39.51
C ASN A 814 -1.06 6.31 -38.46
N GLN A 815 -0.92 5.55 -37.37
CA GLN A 815 -0.05 5.84 -36.21
C GLN A 815 1.18 4.92 -36.12
N LEU A 816 1.25 3.84 -36.91
CA LEU A 816 2.41 2.95 -36.97
C LEU A 816 3.43 3.43 -38.02
N ALA A 817 4.33 4.33 -37.62
CA ALA A 817 5.43 4.82 -38.47
C ALA A 817 6.40 3.70 -38.92
N MET A 818 6.31 3.30 -40.19
CA MET A 818 7.13 2.27 -40.83
C MET A 818 7.06 2.41 -42.36
N ASN A 819 8.20 2.43 -43.06
CA ASN A 819 8.22 2.44 -44.53
C ASN A 819 7.45 1.27 -45.19
N GLU A 820 6.82 1.51 -46.35
CA GLU A 820 5.92 0.56 -47.03
C GLU A 820 6.52 -0.82 -47.31
N GLY A 821 7.76 -0.87 -47.80
CA GLY A 821 8.43 -2.13 -48.16
C GLY A 821 8.66 -3.02 -46.93
N THR A 822 9.00 -2.38 -45.81
CA THR A 822 9.12 -3.05 -44.52
C THR A 822 7.76 -3.45 -43.97
N MET A 823 6.76 -2.57 -44.06
CA MET A 823 5.40 -2.83 -43.56
C MET A 823 4.76 -4.04 -44.26
N LYS A 824 4.93 -4.20 -45.58
CA LYS A 824 4.46 -5.39 -46.30
C LYS A 824 5.08 -6.68 -45.74
N ASN A 825 6.41 -6.72 -45.60
CA ASN A 825 7.12 -7.91 -45.14
C ASN A 825 6.75 -8.24 -43.67
N TRP A 826 6.86 -7.26 -42.78
CA TRP A 826 6.50 -7.41 -41.37
C TRP A 826 5.05 -7.87 -41.18
N GLY A 827 4.08 -7.30 -41.92
CA GLY A 827 2.67 -7.71 -41.84
C GLY A 827 2.47 -9.19 -42.19
N GLN A 828 3.15 -9.69 -43.23
CA GLN A 828 3.13 -11.11 -43.59
C GLN A 828 3.78 -11.99 -42.50
N GLN A 829 4.87 -11.52 -41.86
CA GLN A 829 5.53 -12.25 -40.77
C GLN A 829 4.71 -12.25 -39.46
N VAL A 830 3.91 -11.22 -39.18
CA VAL A 830 2.96 -11.23 -38.05
C VAL A 830 1.89 -12.29 -38.28
N ASP A 831 1.26 -12.30 -39.45
CA ASP A 831 0.10 -13.16 -39.69
C ASP A 831 0.50 -14.64 -39.76
N TYR A 832 1.63 -14.95 -40.41
CA TYR A 832 2.24 -16.29 -40.40
C TYR A 832 2.61 -16.78 -38.98
N LEU A 833 3.08 -15.88 -38.10
CA LEU A 833 3.38 -16.23 -36.71
C LEU A 833 2.09 -16.44 -35.89
N ALA A 834 1.03 -15.67 -36.14
CA ALA A 834 -0.28 -15.89 -35.52
C ALA A 834 -0.87 -17.27 -35.91
N GLU A 835 -0.81 -17.64 -37.19
CA GLU A 835 -1.19 -18.98 -37.66
C GLU A 835 -0.37 -20.08 -36.98
N SER A 836 0.94 -19.87 -36.83
CA SER A 836 1.85 -20.78 -36.14
C SER A 836 1.43 -21.01 -34.68
N PHE A 837 1.16 -19.93 -33.93
CA PHE A 837 0.67 -20.02 -32.55
C PHE A 837 -0.70 -20.71 -32.45
N ASN A 838 -1.64 -20.37 -33.32
CA ASN A 838 -2.98 -20.97 -33.32
C ASN A 838 -2.90 -22.48 -33.60
N LYS A 839 -2.07 -22.91 -34.54
CA LYS A 839 -1.83 -24.32 -34.84
C LYS A 839 -1.21 -25.07 -33.66
N LEU A 840 -0.26 -24.45 -32.95
CA LEU A 840 0.34 -25.01 -31.73
C LEU A 840 -0.67 -25.13 -30.59
N ALA A 841 -1.50 -24.10 -30.37
CA ALA A 841 -2.52 -24.06 -29.33
C ALA A 841 -3.66 -25.08 -29.55
N GLN A 842 -3.99 -25.38 -30.81
CA GLN A 842 -4.98 -26.39 -31.20
C GLN A 842 -4.41 -27.82 -31.23
N ASN A 843 -3.13 -27.99 -31.60
CA ASN A 843 -2.49 -29.29 -31.74
C ASN A 843 -1.04 -29.25 -31.21
N PRO A 844 -0.84 -29.40 -29.89
CA PRO A 844 0.47 -29.35 -29.27
C PRO A 844 1.29 -30.61 -29.58
N THR A 845 2.15 -30.52 -30.59
CA THR A 845 3.16 -31.54 -30.93
C THR A 845 4.57 -30.94 -30.87
N PRO A 846 5.62 -31.75 -30.64
CA PRO A 846 7.01 -31.26 -30.68
C PRO A 846 7.37 -30.59 -32.01
N ALA A 847 6.81 -31.08 -33.13
CA ALA A 847 7.02 -30.51 -34.45
C ALA A 847 6.37 -29.11 -34.60
N ASN A 848 5.12 -28.92 -34.14
CA ASN A 848 4.49 -27.60 -34.13
C ASN A 848 5.22 -26.66 -33.16
N LEU A 849 5.62 -27.14 -31.97
CA LEU A 849 6.33 -26.33 -30.98
C LEU A 849 7.67 -25.83 -31.52
N ALA A 850 8.53 -26.72 -32.00
CA ALA A 850 9.83 -26.36 -32.55
C ALA A 850 9.69 -25.43 -33.76
N HIS A 851 8.64 -25.61 -34.58
CA HIS A 851 8.31 -24.71 -35.68
C HIS A 851 7.94 -23.30 -35.19
N THR A 852 7.01 -23.17 -34.23
CA THR A 852 6.57 -21.87 -33.69
C THR A 852 7.68 -21.16 -32.92
N GLN A 853 8.49 -21.88 -32.12
CA GLN A 853 9.68 -21.32 -31.46
C GLN A 853 10.68 -20.77 -32.47
N ASN A 854 10.97 -21.49 -33.55
CA ASN A 854 11.88 -21.01 -34.60
C ASN A 854 11.32 -19.80 -35.37
N THR A 855 10.01 -19.73 -35.61
CA THR A 855 9.36 -18.57 -36.24
C THR A 855 9.36 -17.36 -35.30
N LEU A 856 9.00 -17.53 -34.02
CA LEU A 856 9.06 -16.47 -33.00
C LEU A 856 10.49 -15.92 -32.82
N LYS A 857 11.50 -16.80 -32.82
CA LYS A 857 12.92 -16.41 -32.72
C LYS A 857 13.32 -15.51 -33.89
N LYS A 858 13.02 -15.92 -35.13
CA LYS A 858 13.28 -15.12 -36.35
C LYS A 858 12.56 -13.77 -36.28
N PHE A 859 11.27 -13.78 -35.91
CA PHE A 859 10.46 -12.57 -35.76
C PHE A 859 11.08 -11.60 -34.75
N ARG A 860 11.44 -12.07 -33.54
CA ARG A 860 12.09 -11.25 -32.49
C ARG A 860 13.44 -10.68 -32.95
N THR A 861 14.24 -11.42 -33.72
CA THR A 861 15.50 -10.92 -34.29
C THR A 861 15.28 -9.77 -35.29
N SER A 862 14.23 -9.82 -36.10
CA SER A 862 13.92 -8.75 -37.08
C SER A 862 13.08 -7.60 -36.51
N PHE A 863 12.37 -7.80 -35.40
CA PHE A 863 11.43 -6.83 -34.82
C PHE A 863 12.05 -5.46 -34.51
N SER A 864 13.28 -5.43 -33.99
CA SER A 864 13.99 -4.19 -33.67
C SER A 864 14.34 -3.35 -34.91
N LEU A 865 14.59 -4.00 -36.05
CA LEU A 865 14.85 -3.34 -37.34
C LEU A 865 13.54 -2.80 -37.92
N TRP A 866 12.47 -3.60 -37.92
CA TRP A 866 11.16 -3.20 -38.43
C TRP A 866 10.56 -2.02 -37.65
N MET A 867 10.66 -2.03 -36.33
CA MET A 867 10.16 -0.97 -35.46
C MET A 867 11.13 0.21 -35.28
N SER A 868 12.26 0.25 -36.01
CA SER A 868 13.31 1.26 -35.81
C SER A 868 12.82 2.70 -36.00
N GLU A 869 11.97 2.95 -36.99
CA GLU A 869 11.35 4.25 -37.27
C GLU A 869 10.36 4.65 -36.16
N HIS A 870 9.40 3.77 -35.83
CA HIS A 870 8.45 3.97 -34.74
C HIS A 870 9.13 4.19 -33.38
N LYS A 871 10.24 3.49 -33.12
CA LYS A 871 11.02 3.59 -31.87
C LYS A 871 11.60 4.99 -31.64
N GLN A 872 11.84 5.79 -32.68
CA GLN A 872 12.35 7.17 -32.53
C GLN A 872 11.39 8.08 -31.76
N LYS A 873 10.08 7.81 -31.83
CA LYS A 873 9.04 8.61 -31.15
C LYS A 873 8.39 7.84 -29.99
N ASN A 874 8.23 6.52 -30.12
CA ASN A 874 7.47 5.68 -29.20
C ASN A 874 8.35 4.59 -28.54
N ALA A 875 9.57 4.96 -28.11
CA ALA A 875 10.58 4.02 -27.61
C ALA A 875 10.07 3.06 -26.53
N TYR A 876 9.29 3.57 -25.57
CA TYR A 876 8.68 2.76 -24.51
C TYR A 876 7.66 1.75 -25.07
N GLN A 877 6.80 2.16 -26.00
CA GLN A 877 5.79 1.27 -26.60
C GLN A 877 6.44 0.11 -27.36
N VAL A 878 7.53 0.36 -28.09
CA VAL A 878 8.32 -0.69 -28.73
C VAL A 878 8.94 -1.63 -27.70
N GLN A 879 9.45 -1.10 -26.58
CA GLN A 879 9.96 -1.93 -25.48
C GLN A 879 8.86 -2.79 -24.84
N VAL A 880 7.64 -2.28 -24.66
CA VAL A 880 6.49 -3.06 -24.17
C VAL A 880 6.16 -4.23 -25.09
N TRP A 881 6.18 -4.03 -26.41
CA TRP A 881 5.98 -5.12 -27.36
C TRP A 881 7.12 -6.16 -27.32
N GLN A 882 8.38 -5.73 -27.17
CA GLN A 882 9.50 -6.65 -26.95
C GLN A 882 9.32 -7.46 -25.66
N ASN A 883 9.01 -6.80 -24.54
CA ASN A 883 8.75 -7.44 -23.25
C ASN A 883 7.60 -8.48 -23.33
N ARG A 884 6.53 -8.19 -24.06
CA ARG A 884 5.40 -9.12 -24.26
C ARG A 884 5.76 -10.28 -25.19
N LEU A 885 6.57 -10.08 -26.22
CA LEU A 885 7.13 -11.16 -27.04
C LEU A 885 8.05 -12.08 -26.21
N ASP A 886 8.77 -11.52 -25.24
CA ASP A 886 9.61 -12.28 -24.31
C ASP A 886 8.77 -13.06 -23.28
N THR A 887 7.63 -12.53 -22.82
CA THR A 887 6.62 -13.32 -22.07
C THR A 887 6.08 -14.48 -22.88
N ILE A 888 5.76 -14.27 -24.16
CA ILE A 888 5.25 -15.32 -25.06
C ILE A 888 6.29 -16.41 -25.28
N ASP A 889 7.57 -16.04 -25.45
CA ASP A 889 8.70 -16.98 -25.52
C ASP A 889 8.81 -17.83 -24.25
N ARG A 890 8.75 -17.20 -23.06
CA ARG A 890 8.76 -17.88 -21.76
C ARG A 890 7.60 -18.88 -21.61
N LEU A 891 6.40 -18.55 -22.10
CA LEU A 891 5.26 -19.48 -22.12
C LEU A 891 5.51 -20.69 -23.03
N LEU A 892 6.15 -20.52 -24.19
CA LEU A 892 6.49 -21.65 -25.07
C LEU A 892 7.44 -22.65 -24.40
N VAL A 893 8.50 -22.16 -23.74
CA VAL A 893 9.47 -23.06 -23.08
C VAL A 893 8.89 -23.68 -21.79
N TYR A 894 8.01 -22.96 -21.08
CA TYR A 894 7.27 -23.52 -19.94
C TYR A 894 6.27 -24.61 -20.36
N GLY A 895 5.60 -24.44 -21.49
CA GLY A 895 4.74 -25.46 -22.10
C GLY A 895 5.52 -26.69 -22.56
N ASP A 896 6.70 -26.51 -23.16
CA ASP A 896 7.60 -27.61 -23.56
C ASP A 896 7.93 -28.55 -22.39
N ARG A 897 8.28 -27.97 -21.21
CA ARG A 897 8.48 -28.73 -19.98
C ARG A 897 7.27 -29.58 -19.62
N LEU A 898 6.09 -28.97 -19.54
CA LEU A 898 4.87 -29.63 -19.08
C LEU A 898 4.36 -30.71 -20.05
N THR A 899 4.40 -30.44 -21.36
CA THR A 899 3.76 -31.31 -22.36
C THR A 899 4.68 -32.41 -22.88
N PHE A 900 6.00 -32.18 -22.97
CA PHE A 900 6.92 -33.12 -23.64
C PHE A 900 8.06 -33.63 -22.75
N ASN A 901 8.66 -32.77 -21.91
CA ASN A 901 9.87 -33.15 -21.15
C ASN A 901 9.61 -33.76 -19.75
N ASN A 902 8.37 -33.89 -19.30
CA ASN A 902 8.03 -34.55 -18.03
C ASN A 902 8.45 -36.04 -17.96
N ASN A 903 8.68 -36.70 -19.11
CA ASN A 903 9.07 -38.12 -19.16
C ASN A 903 10.59 -38.39 -19.14
N THR A 904 11.45 -37.37 -19.24
CA THR A 904 12.91 -37.56 -19.34
C THR A 904 13.68 -37.45 -18.02
N GLN A 905 13.06 -37.01 -16.92
CA GLN A 905 13.62 -37.19 -15.58
C GLN A 905 13.33 -38.61 -15.05
N ASN A 906 13.98 -39.59 -15.69
CA ASN A 906 14.23 -40.88 -15.06
C ASN A 906 14.96 -40.62 -13.73
N TYR A 907 14.35 -41.02 -12.61
CA TYR A 907 14.91 -40.84 -11.27
C TYR A 907 16.26 -41.57 -11.14
N ARG A 908 17.37 -40.87 -11.42
CA ARG A 908 18.71 -41.31 -11.01
C ARG A 908 18.70 -41.38 -9.49
N LYS A 909 18.68 -42.61 -8.96
CA LYS A 909 18.62 -42.92 -7.53
C LYS A 909 19.57 -42.01 -6.73
N PHE A 910 19.01 -41.07 -5.98
CA PHE A 910 19.70 -40.54 -4.82
C PHE A 910 19.76 -41.69 -3.80
N SER A 911 20.94 -42.29 -3.65
CA SER A 911 21.17 -43.30 -2.62
C SER A 911 21.21 -42.58 -1.27
N PRO A 912 20.37 -42.93 -0.29
CA PRO A 912 20.36 -42.30 1.03
C PRO A 912 21.52 -42.83 1.89
N ASN A 913 22.75 -42.58 1.44
CA ASN A 913 23.96 -42.91 2.18
C ASN A 913 24.30 -41.78 3.15
N VAL A 914 23.50 -41.67 4.22
CA VAL A 914 23.90 -41.01 5.46
C VAL A 914 24.24 -42.10 6.47
N HIS A 915 25.46 -42.03 7.00
CA HIS A 915 25.94 -42.76 8.17
C HIS A 915 26.46 -41.73 9.17
#